data_AF-A0A954W7I8-F1
#
_entry.id   AF-A0A954W7I8-F1
#
_cell.length_a   1.000
_cell.length_b   1.000
_cell.length_c   1.000
_cell.angle_alpha   90.00
_cell.angle_beta   90.00
_cell.angle_gamma   90.00
#
_symmetry.space_group_name_H-M   'P 1'
#
loop_
_entity.id
_entity.type
_entity.pdbx_description
1 polymer ?
#
loop_
_entity_poly.entity_id
_entity_poly.type
_entity_poly.pdbx_seq_one_letter_code
_entity_poly.pdbx_strand_id
1 'polypeptide(L)'
;LTFANDLQQLAGNTATGGTFRLRIGTDEAIPAVPVTLTPQNDPGSSFDTALDLAANWSPNASPSQSIVISSSIANANPYLLDFPGASDEPGHREIPSVQDHVPGGADDRPGITTIPYNFRLEYGFDSRNNVLLNSITENQKQRAREVFELYGNYLGVQFIETASQGMTIVTGDLRAINPTIPTGIGAPYSLSNAQGDLVIMELQDFNQPGDDIYGGDWFRAAFKEIGRALGYGPTTELPGLSLAVDTQNPGPTAEPIFPGDADVLHGQFMYRPESNDIDLYQFTLTQTGRISIETFAERQANPSLVDTVITLYRENANGTHELVARNDDYYSNDSFLELELGPGKYFVGVSASGNNQYNPTIEDSGIGGTTGDDPSTPNIDEGAYELRLNFRPNADDSLTDSTGVVFDGDADGVPGGVHNFWFRTQSAARTLIVDKSAPVGGNGSLAAPYSNLQTYLTAAAAQPNSIVRIVGNGGADGDLTTEADNDAYEIGFNRLGNQLADGPRFEVPKDVTVMIDAGAVFKLRRAMVAVGSTAVNVDHSGASLQVLGTPRLLTANGQVARDSNGQVVEGSVFFTSIHDNAIGDDTNADVSHPAALPGDWGGIWYRNDIDSASKRFDWENEGIYLNVVNHADMRYGGGDVIVSGVTQPVAPIHMTDSRPTVSYNTITGSADAAMSANPDSFKETSFHTAEFQQRGAFTADYTRVGPDIQFNHLTDNSFNALFVRLRTPAGNDLETLTVPGRFDDTDVVHVIAENLLIEGVAGGPISQVATPPTQLVKLDPLTGGTLPLGTYNYRLTYVDAQGNESPASDPSRDITLTGGQTAVLLSQLPRIPSGSGFVERRLYRSQPDGSGPYNLIERLNPTAATYLDNGTALGGVLVEDVTALNLQPRLDASLVVDPGTIVKFDGARIETRMGGQLVAEGHVGHEIVFTSLQDDRYGAGGS
;
A
#
# COMPACT_ATOMS: atom_id res chain seq x y z
N LEU A 1 7.01 26.97 21.22
CA LEU A 1 6.95 25.93 22.27
C LEU A 1 8.38 25.63 22.72
N THR A 2 8.63 25.41 24.01
CA THR A 2 9.95 25.00 24.53
C THR A 2 9.77 23.81 25.45
N PHE A 3 10.63 22.80 25.33
CA PHE A 3 10.64 21.67 26.26
C PHE A 3 11.19 22.10 27.62
N ALA A 4 10.65 21.50 28.70
CA ALA A 4 11.11 21.77 30.06
C ALA A 4 12.49 21.14 30.35
N ASN A 5 12.87 20.08 29.61
CA ASN A 5 14.16 19.41 29.68
C ASN A 5 14.83 19.44 28.31
N ASP A 6 16.14 19.25 28.27
CA ASP A 6 16.88 19.04 27.01
C ASP A 6 16.33 17.81 26.27
N LEU A 7 16.34 17.84 24.93
CA LEU A 7 15.85 16.74 24.10
C LEU A 7 16.52 15.40 24.46
N GLN A 8 17.82 15.39 24.75
CA GLN A 8 18.58 14.20 25.15
C GLN A 8 18.07 13.53 26.44
N GLN A 9 17.30 14.24 27.26
CA GLN A 9 16.78 13.76 28.54
C GLN A 9 15.32 13.26 28.44
N LEU A 10 14.65 13.47 27.30
CA LEU A 10 13.24 13.08 27.13
C LEU A 10 13.04 11.56 27.28
N ALA A 11 14.03 10.74 26.90
CA ALA A 11 14.00 9.29 27.08
C ALA A 11 14.47 8.80 28.48
N GLY A 12 14.50 9.68 29.49
CA GLY A 12 14.82 9.31 30.87
C GLY A 12 16.25 8.83 31.12
N ASN A 13 17.23 9.29 30.33
CA ASN A 13 18.64 8.86 30.35
C ASN A 13 18.85 7.34 30.13
N THR A 14 17.94 6.67 29.43
CA THR A 14 18.15 5.28 29.00
C THR A 14 19.14 5.22 27.83
N ALA A 15 20.01 4.21 27.81
CA ALA A 15 21.02 4.05 26.75
C ALA A 15 20.43 3.71 25.36
N THR A 16 19.11 3.54 25.27
CA THR A 16 18.37 3.15 24.07
C THR A 16 17.79 4.35 23.31
N GLY A 17 17.72 5.53 23.94
CA GLY A 17 17.04 6.73 23.39
C GLY A 17 15.54 6.49 23.12
N GLY A 18 14.93 7.37 22.33
CA GLY A 18 13.49 7.27 22.02
C GLY A 18 13.07 8.07 20.80
N THR A 19 11.96 7.67 20.20
CA THR A 19 11.29 8.35 19.09
C THR A 19 10.03 9.01 19.61
N PHE A 20 9.79 10.26 19.23
CA PHE A 20 8.71 11.10 19.75
C PHE A 20 7.94 11.73 18.60
N ARG A 21 6.62 11.81 18.75
CA ARG A 21 5.73 12.59 17.89
C ARG A 21 5.33 13.85 18.63
N LEU A 22 5.59 15.00 18.01
CA LEU A 22 5.09 16.29 18.44
C LEU A 22 3.79 16.57 17.70
N ARG A 23 2.71 16.70 18.46
CA ARG A 23 1.36 17.00 17.98
C ARG A 23 1.02 18.43 18.39
N ILE A 24 0.76 19.31 17.42
CA ILE A 24 0.52 20.74 17.66
C ILE A 24 -0.77 21.17 16.94
N GLY A 25 -1.64 21.90 17.62
CA GLY A 25 -2.81 22.53 17.00
C GLY A 25 -4.02 22.45 17.90
N THR A 26 -4.38 21.25 18.34
CA THR A 26 -5.62 21.01 19.10
C THR A 26 -5.38 20.42 20.49
N ASP A 27 -6.36 20.51 21.36
CA ASP A 27 -6.37 19.93 22.70
C ASP A 27 -6.89 18.47 22.75
N GLU A 28 -7.23 17.90 21.60
CA GLU A 28 -7.81 16.57 21.52
C GLU A 28 -6.91 15.52 22.18
N ALA A 29 -7.54 14.65 22.98
CA ALA A 29 -6.85 13.54 23.61
C ALA A 29 -6.58 12.41 22.60
N ILE A 30 -5.57 11.57 22.89
CA ILE A 30 -5.33 10.34 22.14
C ILE A 30 -6.62 9.49 22.17
N PRO A 31 -7.12 9.03 21.01
CA PRO A 31 -8.33 8.21 20.93
C PRO A 31 -8.26 6.98 21.84
N ALA A 32 -9.42 6.56 22.35
CA ALA A 32 -9.53 5.31 23.08
C ALA A 32 -9.26 4.10 22.18
N VAL A 33 -8.83 3.00 22.79
CA VAL A 33 -8.83 1.67 22.14
C VAL A 33 -10.26 1.36 21.66
N PRO A 34 -10.44 0.82 20.45
CA PRO A 34 -11.76 0.50 19.93
C PRO A 34 -12.50 -0.49 20.83
N VAL A 35 -13.81 -0.28 20.99
CA VAL A 35 -14.71 -1.28 21.58
C VAL A 35 -14.95 -2.37 20.54
N THR A 36 -14.86 -3.64 20.91
CA THR A 36 -15.22 -4.75 20.03
C THR A 36 -16.63 -5.26 20.34
N LEU A 37 -17.43 -5.48 19.31
CA LEU A 37 -18.78 -6.02 19.41
C LEU A 37 -18.95 -7.20 18.44
N THR A 38 -19.42 -8.33 18.94
CA THR A 38 -19.94 -9.43 18.12
C THR A 38 -21.43 -9.56 18.45
N PRO A 39 -22.34 -9.13 17.57
CA PRO A 39 -23.77 -9.24 17.79
C PRO A 39 -24.18 -10.69 18.14
N GLN A 40 -25.17 -10.86 19.01
CA GLN A 40 -25.68 -12.19 19.38
C GLN A 40 -26.68 -12.75 18.37
N ASN A 41 -27.32 -11.85 17.62
CA ASN A 41 -28.17 -12.16 16.50
C ASN A 41 -27.72 -11.26 15.35
N ASP A 42 -28.08 -11.68 14.15
CA ASP A 42 -27.97 -10.92 12.93
C ASP A 42 -28.58 -9.52 13.09
N PRO A 43 -27.90 -8.44 12.69
CA PRO A 43 -28.49 -7.11 12.55
C PRO A 43 -29.75 -7.12 11.67
N GLY A 44 -30.65 -6.18 11.90
CA GLY A 44 -31.87 -6.06 11.09
C GLY A 44 -31.64 -5.33 9.77
N SER A 45 -32.52 -5.54 8.79
CA SER A 45 -32.39 -4.99 7.42
C SER A 45 -33.22 -3.72 7.16
N SER A 46 -33.95 -3.21 8.17
CA SER A 46 -34.72 -1.96 8.07
C SER A 46 -34.43 -0.98 9.21
N PHE A 47 -34.82 0.29 9.02
CA PHE A 47 -34.67 1.34 10.03
C PHE A 47 -35.34 0.99 11.38
N ASP A 48 -36.39 0.16 11.38
CA ASP A 48 -37.11 -0.25 12.58
C ASP A 48 -36.42 -1.40 13.33
N THR A 49 -35.63 -2.22 12.62
CA THR A 49 -34.94 -3.42 13.15
C THR A 49 -33.43 -3.22 13.30
N ALA A 50 -32.89 -2.08 12.85
CA ALA A 50 -31.47 -1.74 12.94
C ALA A 50 -30.88 -1.95 14.34
N LEU A 51 -29.65 -2.48 14.40
CA LEU A 51 -28.93 -2.68 15.65
C LEU A 51 -28.50 -1.35 16.25
N ASP A 52 -29.08 -0.98 17.39
CA ASP A 52 -28.72 0.24 18.13
C ASP A 52 -27.39 0.08 18.88
N LEU A 53 -26.39 0.85 18.47
CA LEU A 53 -25.05 0.81 19.04
C LEU A 53 -24.90 1.56 20.36
N ALA A 54 -25.92 2.30 20.81
CA ALA A 54 -25.82 3.19 21.98
C ALA A 54 -25.47 2.47 23.29
N ALA A 55 -25.73 1.16 23.40
CA ALA A 55 -25.37 0.36 24.58
C ALA A 55 -23.88 -0.01 24.63
N ASN A 56 -23.19 -0.01 23.49
CA ASN A 56 -21.82 -0.50 23.34
C ASN A 56 -20.83 0.60 22.96
N TRP A 57 -21.29 1.65 22.27
CA TRP A 57 -20.47 2.73 21.76
C TRP A 57 -21.03 4.09 22.15
N SER A 58 -20.15 4.96 22.66
CA SER A 58 -20.48 6.34 23.01
C SER A 58 -19.67 7.29 22.13
N PRO A 59 -20.06 7.51 20.86
CA PRO A 59 -19.30 8.33 19.91
C PRO A 59 -19.00 9.74 20.45
N ASN A 60 -19.90 10.30 21.25
CA ASN A 60 -19.80 11.66 21.80
C ASN A 60 -18.88 11.79 23.03
N ALA A 61 -18.19 10.73 23.45
CA ALA A 61 -17.32 10.76 24.63
C ALA A 61 -15.94 11.39 24.31
N SER A 62 -15.26 11.85 25.36
CA SER A 62 -13.85 12.28 25.32
C SER A 62 -13.02 11.36 26.23
N PRO A 63 -11.89 10.78 25.75
CA PRO A 63 -11.35 10.88 24.39
C PRO A 63 -12.26 10.24 23.32
N SER A 64 -12.04 10.61 22.06
CA SER A 64 -12.77 10.07 20.90
C SER A 64 -12.80 8.53 20.92
N GLN A 65 -13.95 7.96 20.57
CA GLN A 65 -14.19 6.52 20.63
C GLN A 65 -14.43 5.91 19.26
N SER A 66 -14.00 4.66 19.12
CA SER A 66 -14.32 3.83 17.96
C SER A 66 -14.95 2.52 18.40
N ILE A 67 -15.67 1.88 17.49
CA ILE A 67 -16.19 0.52 17.65
C ILE A 67 -15.80 -0.30 16.42
N VAL A 68 -15.49 -1.59 16.64
CA VAL A 68 -15.30 -2.61 15.61
C VAL A 68 -16.36 -3.68 15.84
N ILE A 69 -17.16 -3.95 14.83
CA ILE A 69 -18.28 -4.87 14.86
C ILE A 69 -17.96 -6.05 13.93
N SER A 70 -17.91 -7.27 14.44
CA SER A 70 -17.75 -8.48 13.62
C SER A 70 -19.13 -9.07 13.33
N SER A 71 -19.50 -9.17 12.05
CA SER A 71 -20.77 -9.75 11.55
C SER A 71 -20.51 -10.51 10.25
N SER A 72 -21.54 -10.99 9.58
CA SER A 72 -21.43 -11.60 8.25
C SER A 72 -22.61 -11.25 7.36
N ILE A 73 -22.38 -11.19 6.04
CA ILE A 73 -23.43 -11.08 5.04
C ILE A 73 -23.86 -12.48 4.64
N ALA A 74 -24.99 -12.93 5.15
CA ALA A 74 -25.44 -14.30 5.00
C ALA A 74 -26.93 -14.39 4.67
N ASN A 75 -27.26 -15.12 3.61
CA ASN A 75 -28.64 -15.30 3.21
C ASN A 75 -29.42 -16.18 4.19
N ALA A 76 -30.22 -15.55 5.06
CA ALA A 76 -31.08 -16.27 6.00
C ALA A 76 -32.25 -17.00 5.31
N ASN A 77 -32.75 -16.46 4.18
CA ASN A 77 -33.92 -16.99 3.48
C ASN A 77 -33.69 -17.08 1.96
N PRO A 78 -34.12 -18.18 1.30
CA PRO A 78 -33.98 -18.35 -0.14
C PRO A 78 -34.93 -17.42 -0.93
N TYR A 79 -34.46 -16.91 -2.06
CA TYR A 79 -35.31 -16.17 -2.99
C TYR A 79 -36.25 -17.12 -3.76
N LEU A 80 -37.56 -16.88 -3.67
CA LEU A 80 -38.59 -17.83 -4.14
C LEU A 80 -38.92 -17.75 -5.63
N LEU A 81 -38.45 -16.72 -6.35
CA LEU A 81 -38.74 -16.54 -7.76
C LEU A 81 -37.52 -16.90 -8.60
N ASP A 82 -37.76 -17.64 -9.68
CA ASP A 82 -36.75 -17.87 -10.69
C ASP A 82 -36.49 -16.56 -11.45
N PHE A 83 -35.22 -16.32 -11.78
CA PHE A 83 -34.84 -15.19 -12.63
C PHE A 83 -35.27 -15.48 -14.08
N PRO A 84 -35.43 -14.45 -14.92
CA PRO A 84 -35.60 -14.68 -16.35
C PRO A 84 -34.31 -15.26 -16.97
N GLY A 85 -34.45 -16.01 -18.07
CA GLY A 85 -33.34 -16.62 -18.79
C GLY A 85 -33.48 -18.13 -19.05
N ALA A 86 -34.66 -18.72 -18.80
CA ALA A 86 -34.89 -20.14 -19.10
C ALA A 86 -34.96 -20.42 -20.61
N SER A 87 -34.59 -21.63 -21.03
CA SER A 87 -34.64 -22.06 -22.45
C SER A 87 -36.06 -22.05 -23.06
N ASP A 88 -37.11 -22.02 -22.25
CA ASP A 88 -38.52 -22.01 -22.68
C ASP A 88 -39.18 -20.62 -22.67
N GLU A 89 -38.38 -19.54 -22.51
CA GLU A 89 -38.90 -18.17 -22.49
C GLU A 89 -39.27 -17.57 -23.86
N PRO A 90 -40.22 -16.61 -23.91
CA PRO A 90 -40.62 -15.98 -25.16
C PRO A 90 -39.48 -15.14 -25.77
N GLY A 91 -39.03 -15.51 -26.97
CA GLY A 91 -37.93 -14.83 -27.67
C GLY A 91 -36.92 -15.79 -28.28
N HIS A 92 -36.94 -17.06 -27.85
CA HIS A 92 -36.11 -18.12 -28.39
C HIS A 92 -36.65 -18.68 -29.71
N ARG A 93 -35.74 -19.12 -30.58
CA ARG A 93 -36.08 -19.81 -31.82
C ARG A 93 -36.23 -21.30 -31.53
N GLU A 94 -37.46 -21.80 -31.43
CA GLU A 94 -37.71 -23.22 -31.21
C GLU A 94 -37.28 -24.08 -32.42
N ILE A 95 -36.12 -24.73 -32.33
CA ILE A 95 -35.67 -25.75 -33.29
C ILE A 95 -35.72 -27.12 -32.61
N PRO A 96 -36.58 -28.05 -33.07
CA PRO A 96 -36.70 -29.36 -32.44
C PRO A 96 -35.36 -30.12 -32.46
N SER A 97 -34.94 -30.62 -31.28
CA SER A 97 -33.91 -31.65 -31.04
C SER A 97 -32.41 -31.29 -31.12
N VAL A 98 -32.01 -30.01 -31.11
CA VAL A 98 -30.57 -29.68 -31.27
C VAL A 98 -30.00 -28.65 -30.30
N GLN A 99 -30.78 -27.79 -29.64
CA GLN A 99 -30.20 -26.67 -28.88
C GLN A 99 -30.97 -26.38 -27.58
N ASP A 100 -30.21 -26.36 -26.48
CA ASP A 100 -30.61 -25.96 -25.13
C ASP A 100 -29.43 -25.15 -24.56
N HIS A 101 -29.68 -23.88 -24.19
CA HIS A 101 -28.64 -22.94 -23.75
C HIS A 101 -28.36 -23.00 -22.26
N VAL A 102 -29.31 -23.47 -21.47
CA VAL A 102 -29.20 -23.62 -20.02
C VAL A 102 -29.67 -25.02 -19.61
N PRO A 103 -28.97 -26.09 -20.05
CA PRO A 103 -29.35 -27.46 -19.75
C PRO A 103 -29.36 -27.80 -18.25
N GLY A 104 -28.71 -26.96 -17.42
CA GLY A 104 -28.69 -27.07 -15.97
C GLY A 104 -29.99 -26.67 -15.27
N GLY A 105 -30.87 -25.90 -15.94
CA GLY A 105 -32.08 -25.36 -15.32
C GLY A 105 -31.81 -24.14 -14.42
N ALA A 106 -32.85 -23.72 -13.68
CA ALA A 106 -32.77 -22.61 -12.75
C ALA A 106 -31.87 -22.95 -11.55
N ASP A 107 -31.21 -21.94 -10.99
CA ASP A 107 -30.47 -22.07 -9.75
C ASP A 107 -31.38 -22.54 -8.60
N ASP A 108 -30.96 -23.62 -7.94
CA ASP A 108 -31.66 -24.23 -6.81
C ASP A 108 -30.90 -24.10 -5.49
N ARG A 109 -29.75 -23.42 -5.49
CA ARG A 109 -28.91 -23.20 -4.31
C ARG A 109 -29.15 -21.82 -3.74
N PRO A 110 -29.58 -21.70 -2.47
CA PRO A 110 -29.64 -20.40 -1.79
C PRO A 110 -28.23 -19.82 -1.63
N GLY A 111 -28.06 -18.52 -1.85
CA GLY A 111 -26.80 -17.82 -1.58
C GLY A 111 -25.89 -17.70 -2.79
N ILE A 112 -24.60 -17.53 -2.54
CA ILE A 112 -23.59 -17.37 -3.59
C ILE A 112 -22.81 -18.67 -3.75
N THR A 113 -22.60 -19.13 -4.98
CA THR A 113 -21.88 -20.38 -5.22
C THR A 113 -20.37 -20.15 -5.28
N THR A 114 -19.61 -20.79 -4.41
CA THR A 114 -18.13 -20.78 -4.48
C THR A 114 -17.60 -21.88 -5.40
N ILE A 115 -16.85 -21.50 -6.44
CA ILE A 115 -16.26 -22.41 -7.44
C ILE A 115 -14.72 -22.34 -7.39
N PRO A 116 -14.04 -23.43 -6.97
CA PRO A 116 -12.59 -23.49 -7.05
C PRO A 116 -12.11 -23.68 -8.51
N TYR A 117 -10.96 -23.10 -8.83
CA TYR A 117 -10.25 -23.34 -10.10
C TYR A 117 -8.73 -23.47 -9.88
N ASN A 118 -7.98 -24.00 -10.85
CA ASN A 118 -6.53 -24.15 -10.74
C ASN A 118 -5.81 -24.26 -12.10
N PHE A 119 -4.47 -24.14 -12.04
CA PHE A 119 -3.56 -24.30 -13.17
C PHE A 119 -2.55 -25.44 -12.95
N ARG A 120 -2.99 -26.57 -12.37
CA ARG A 120 -2.07 -27.67 -12.02
C ARG A 120 -1.22 -28.12 -13.21
N LEU A 121 0.02 -28.50 -12.92
CA LEU A 121 1.00 -28.88 -13.94
C LEU A 121 0.62 -30.17 -14.68
N GLU A 122 0.11 -31.17 -13.97
CA GLU A 122 -0.31 -32.45 -14.58
C GLU A 122 -1.84 -32.46 -14.71
N TYR A 123 -2.37 -32.57 -15.93
CA TYR A 123 -3.81 -32.44 -16.17
C TYR A 123 -4.50 -33.69 -16.71
N GLY A 124 -3.75 -34.69 -17.17
CA GLY A 124 -4.33 -35.92 -17.70
C GLY A 124 -3.31 -36.84 -18.34
N PHE A 125 -3.81 -37.81 -19.12
CA PHE A 125 -3.00 -38.78 -19.85
C PHE A 125 -3.34 -38.78 -21.33
N ASP A 126 -2.36 -39.05 -22.18
CA ASP A 126 -2.60 -39.27 -23.61
C ASP A 126 -3.18 -40.68 -23.89
N SER A 127 -3.52 -40.94 -25.16
CA SER A 127 -4.01 -42.25 -25.63
C SER A 127 -3.01 -43.41 -25.46
N ARG A 128 -1.77 -43.13 -25.03
CA ARG A 128 -0.69 -44.09 -24.75
C ARG A 128 -0.33 -44.14 -23.26
N ASN A 129 -1.13 -43.51 -22.40
CA ASN A 129 -0.97 -43.44 -20.95
C ASN A 129 0.29 -42.68 -20.48
N ASN A 130 0.78 -41.73 -21.29
CA ASN A 130 1.80 -40.78 -20.86
C ASN A 130 1.14 -39.61 -20.12
N VAL A 131 1.78 -39.12 -19.06
CA VAL A 131 1.33 -37.92 -18.34
C VAL A 131 1.45 -36.70 -19.24
N LEU A 132 0.41 -35.87 -19.29
CA LEU A 132 0.37 -34.62 -20.03
C LEU A 132 0.62 -33.43 -19.08
N LEU A 133 1.49 -32.53 -19.52
CA LEU A 133 1.90 -31.34 -18.77
C LEU A 133 1.27 -30.07 -19.34
N ASN A 134 0.73 -29.25 -18.45
CA ASN A 134 0.09 -27.98 -18.77
C ASN A 134 1.15 -27.01 -19.30
N SER A 135 0.94 -26.51 -20.51
CA SER A 135 1.83 -25.55 -21.18
C SER A 135 1.32 -24.12 -21.11
N ILE A 136 0.34 -23.85 -20.22
CA ILE A 136 -0.22 -22.52 -20.02
C ILE A 136 0.85 -21.50 -19.59
N THR A 137 0.86 -20.34 -20.25
CA THR A 137 1.79 -19.24 -19.93
C THR A 137 1.26 -18.37 -18.78
N GLU A 138 2.11 -17.56 -18.15
CA GLU A 138 1.65 -16.62 -17.10
C GLU A 138 0.64 -15.59 -17.66
N ASN A 139 0.85 -15.12 -18.90
CA ASN A 139 -0.11 -14.24 -19.56
C ASN A 139 -1.47 -14.92 -19.76
N GLN A 140 -1.48 -16.19 -20.17
CA GLN A 140 -2.69 -16.99 -20.31
C GLN A 140 -3.38 -17.25 -18.96
N LYS A 141 -2.62 -17.51 -17.89
CA LYS A 141 -3.20 -17.60 -16.53
C LYS A 141 -3.88 -16.28 -16.16
N GLN A 142 -3.24 -15.14 -16.44
CA GLN A 142 -3.84 -13.83 -16.20
C GLN A 142 -5.13 -13.63 -17.02
N ARG A 143 -5.12 -14.02 -18.30
CA ARG A 143 -6.33 -13.98 -19.13
C ARG A 143 -7.46 -14.85 -18.58
N ALA A 144 -7.15 -16.03 -18.03
CA ALA A 144 -8.16 -16.89 -17.40
C ALA A 144 -8.75 -16.25 -16.13
N ARG A 145 -7.90 -15.65 -15.30
CA ARG A 145 -8.32 -14.93 -14.09
C ARG A 145 -9.31 -13.81 -14.40
N GLU A 146 -9.04 -13.03 -15.43
CA GLU A 146 -9.96 -12.00 -15.91
C GLU A 146 -11.29 -12.57 -16.43
N VAL A 147 -11.29 -13.76 -17.05
CA VAL A 147 -12.54 -14.43 -17.43
C VAL A 147 -13.36 -14.78 -16.19
N PHE A 148 -12.73 -15.32 -15.14
CA PHE A 148 -13.41 -15.63 -13.89
C PHE A 148 -13.98 -14.37 -13.22
N GLU A 149 -13.19 -13.30 -13.17
CA GLU A 149 -13.61 -11.98 -12.67
C GLU A 149 -14.85 -11.47 -13.41
N LEU A 150 -14.83 -11.52 -14.74
CA LEU A 150 -15.96 -11.09 -15.57
C LEU A 150 -17.22 -11.92 -15.35
N TYR A 151 -17.12 -13.21 -14.99
CA TYR A 151 -18.32 -13.96 -14.61
C TYR A 151 -18.76 -13.61 -13.18
N GLY A 152 -17.83 -13.52 -12.22
CA GLY A 152 -18.14 -13.22 -10.82
C GLY A 152 -18.82 -11.86 -10.63
N ASN A 153 -18.50 -10.87 -11.46
CA ASN A 153 -19.12 -9.55 -11.40
C ASN A 153 -20.60 -9.51 -11.79
N TYR A 154 -21.10 -10.52 -12.50
CA TYR A 154 -22.49 -10.54 -13.00
C TYR A 154 -23.33 -11.68 -12.44
N LEU A 155 -22.70 -12.76 -12.01
CA LEU A 155 -23.36 -13.98 -11.58
C LEU A 155 -23.27 -14.13 -10.05
N GLY A 156 -24.17 -14.91 -9.45
CA GLY A 156 -24.05 -15.32 -8.05
C GLY A 156 -22.97 -16.39 -7.84
N VAL A 157 -21.75 -16.11 -8.29
CA VAL A 157 -20.62 -17.04 -8.25
C VAL A 157 -19.36 -16.33 -7.80
N GLN A 158 -18.65 -16.92 -6.84
CA GLN A 158 -17.32 -16.49 -6.44
C GLN A 158 -16.28 -17.54 -6.81
N PHE A 159 -15.10 -17.09 -7.23
CA PHE A 159 -14.02 -17.97 -7.66
C PHE A 159 -12.84 -17.94 -6.70
N ILE A 160 -12.32 -19.12 -6.39
CA ILE A 160 -11.11 -19.26 -5.55
C ILE A 160 -10.05 -20.04 -6.32
N GLU A 161 -8.85 -19.46 -6.45
CA GLU A 161 -7.73 -20.18 -7.03
C GLU A 161 -7.17 -21.19 -6.01
N THR A 162 -7.01 -22.43 -6.42
CA THR A 162 -6.47 -23.51 -5.57
C THR A 162 -5.27 -24.17 -6.23
N ALA A 163 -4.55 -24.98 -5.46
CA ALA A 163 -3.43 -25.73 -6.01
C ALA A 163 -3.86 -26.84 -7.01
N SER A 164 -5.05 -27.42 -6.85
CA SER A 164 -5.47 -28.62 -7.61
C SER A 164 -6.96 -28.97 -7.57
N GLN A 165 -7.79 -28.21 -6.86
CA GLN A 165 -9.22 -28.47 -6.73
C GLN A 165 -10.02 -27.68 -7.76
N GLY A 166 -11.19 -28.22 -8.13
CA GLY A 166 -12.11 -27.58 -9.07
C GLY A 166 -11.64 -27.54 -10.52
N MET A 167 -12.06 -26.51 -11.25
CA MET A 167 -11.87 -26.38 -12.69
C MET A 167 -10.40 -26.21 -13.06
N THR A 168 -9.86 -27.14 -13.84
CA THR A 168 -8.46 -27.08 -14.30
C THR A 168 -8.38 -26.42 -15.66
N ILE A 169 -7.68 -25.28 -15.76
CA ILE A 169 -7.48 -24.53 -17.00
C ILE A 169 -6.12 -24.87 -17.63
N VAL A 170 -6.15 -25.29 -18.90
CA VAL A 170 -5.00 -25.90 -19.57
C VAL A 170 -4.78 -25.31 -20.95
N THR A 171 -3.52 -25.03 -21.28
CA THR A 171 -3.05 -24.97 -22.67
C THR A 171 -2.32 -26.27 -22.99
N GLY A 172 -2.88 -27.11 -23.87
CA GLY A 172 -2.39 -28.47 -24.09
C GLY A 172 -3.28 -29.32 -25.00
N ASP A 173 -3.02 -30.63 -25.02
CA ASP A 173 -3.61 -31.58 -25.95
C ASP A 173 -5.05 -31.96 -25.56
N LEU A 174 -6.01 -31.64 -26.44
CA LEU A 174 -7.43 -31.95 -26.27
C LEU A 174 -7.74 -33.45 -26.09
N ARG A 175 -6.81 -34.34 -26.50
CA ARG A 175 -6.99 -35.79 -26.38
C ARG A 175 -7.04 -36.31 -24.95
N ALA A 176 -6.70 -35.48 -23.96
CA ALA A 176 -6.94 -35.77 -22.56
C ALA A 176 -8.44 -35.90 -22.23
N ILE A 177 -9.30 -35.14 -22.94
CA ILE A 177 -10.76 -35.22 -22.81
C ILE A 177 -11.33 -36.25 -23.78
N ASN A 178 -10.93 -36.17 -25.06
CA ASN A 178 -11.41 -37.09 -26.10
C ASN A 178 -10.24 -37.68 -26.91
N PRO A 179 -9.85 -38.94 -26.65
CA PRO A 179 -8.71 -39.58 -27.32
C PRO A 179 -8.83 -39.70 -28.84
N THR A 180 -10.04 -39.53 -29.40
CA THR A 180 -10.34 -39.67 -30.83
C THR A 180 -10.44 -38.34 -31.57
N ILE A 181 -10.31 -37.21 -30.86
CA ILE A 181 -10.45 -35.89 -31.47
C ILE A 181 -9.29 -35.64 -32.46
N PRO A 182 -9.57 -35.12 -33.67
CA PRO A 182 -8.52 -34.68 -34.58
C PRO A 182 -7.69 -33.56 -33.94
N THR A 183 -6.41 -33.44 -34.32
CA THR A 183 -5.52 -32.34 -33.92
C THR A 183 -4.97 -31.63 -35.16
N GLY A 184 -4.78 -30.32 -35.11
CA GLY A 184 -4.22 -29.50 -36.20
C GLY A 184 -5.26 -28.65 -36.96
N ILE A 185 -4.82 -27.94 -38.00
CA ILE A 185 -5.62 -26.95 -38.75
C ILE A 185 -6.97 -27.53 -39.22
N GLY A 186 -8.07 -26.97 -38.72
CA GLY A 186 -9.45 -27.40 -39.01
C GLY A 186 -10.07 -28.35 -37.98
N ALA A 187 -9.35 -28.69 -36.91
CA ALA A 187 -9.88 -29.38 -35.73
C ALA A 187 -10.50 -28.38 -34.72
N PRO A 188 -11.25 -28.86 -33.70
CA PRO A 188 -11.60 -28.04 -32.56
C PRO A 188 -10.34 -27.47 -31.89
N TYR A 189 -10.36 -26.18 -31.58
CA TYR A 189 -9.22 -25.45 -30.98
C TYR A 189 -9.34 -25.33 -29.45
N SER A 190 -10.46 -25.74 -28.87
CA SER A 190 -10.74 -25.68 -27.44
C SER A 190 -11.84 -26.68 -27.05
N LEU A 191 -11.80 -27.21 -25.84
CA LEU A 191 -12.79 -28.18 -25.33
C LEU A 191 -12.85 -28.19 -23.79
N SER A 192 -14.07 -28.22 -23.26
CA SER A 192 -14.41 -28.56 -21.88
C SER A 192 -14.98 -29.98 -21.80
N ASN A 193 -14.75 -30.69 -20.70
CA ASN A 193 -15.37 -32.00 -20.48
C ASN A 193 -16.79 -31.89 -19.95
N ALA A 194 -17.55 -32.99 -19.99
CA ALA A 194 -18.94 -33.01 -19.56
C ALA A 194 -19.14 -32.73 -18.05
N GLN A 195 -18.09 -32.92 -17.24
CA GLN A 195 -18.10 -32.64 -15.81
C GLN A 195 -17.82 -31.17 -15.48
N GLY A 196 -17.30 -30.38 -16.43
CA GLY A 196 -16.90 -28.99 -16.20
C GLY A 196 -15.65 -28.80 -15.34
N ASP A 197 -14.90 -29.87 -15.02
CA ASP A 197 -13.70 -29.79 -14.17
C ASP A 197 -12.38 -29.72 -14.96
N LEU A 198 -12.42 -29.85 -16.29
CA LEU A 198 -11.25 -29.74 -17.17
C LEU A 198 -11.58 -28.94 -18.44
N VAL A 199 -10.85 -27.84 -18.63
CA VAL A 199 -10.95 -26.93 -19.78
C VAL A 199 -9.59 -26.86 -20.48
N ILE A 200 -9.56 -27.17 -21.77
CA ILE A 200 -8.32 -27.23 -22.56
C ILE A 200 -8.42 -26.32 -23.79
N MET A 201 -7.45 -25.44 -23.95
CA MET A 201 -7.16 -24.67 -25.15
C MET A 201 -6.00 -25.34 -25.88
N GLU A 202 -6.12 -25.57 -27.19
CA GLU A 202 -5.12 -26.34 -27.92
C GLU A 202 -3.82 -25.54 -28.13
N LEU A 203 -2.70 -26.13 -27.71
CA LEU A 203 -1.37 -25.54 -27.77
C LEU A 203 -0.92 -25.22 -29.21
N GLN A 204 -1.34 -26.00 -30.21
CA GLN A 204 -0.96 -25.74 -31.61
C GLN A 204 -1.66 -24.52 -32.22
N ASP A 205 -2.85 -24.17 -31.73
CA ASP A 205 -3.65 -23.08 -32.27
C ASP A 205 -3.37 -21.75 -31.55
N PHE A 206 -2.88 -21.79 -30.30
CA PHE A 206 -2.58 -20.61 -29.48
C PHE A 206 -1.09 -20.47 -29.16
N ASN A 207 -0.27 -20.36 -30.19
CA ASN A 207 1.18 -20.20 -30.08
C ASN A 207 1.74 -19.01 -30.87
N GLN A 208 0.87 -18.16 -31.41
CA GLN A 208 1.25 -16.97 -32.15
C GLN A 208 1.34 -15.74 -31.23
N PRO A 209 2.25 -14.79 -31.53
CA PRO A 209 2.28 -13.52 -30.83
C PRO A 209 0.94 -12.78 -30.99
N GLY A 210 0.33 -12.40 -29.88
CA GLY A 210 -0.97 -11.70 -29.87
C GLY A 210 -2.16 -12.57 -29.48
N ASP A 211 -2.01 -13.90 -29.40
CA ASP A 211 -3.10 -14.79 -28.99
C ASP A 211 -3.50 -14.56 -27.52
N ASP A 212 -2.52 -14.20 -26.69
CA ASP A 212 -2.62 -14.08 -25.23
C ASP A 212 -2.95 -12.65 -24.73
N ILE A 213 -3.51 -11.78 -25.59
CA ILE A 213 -3.95 -10.43 -25.20
C ILE A 213 -5.40 -10.43 -24.71
N TYR A 214 -5.80 -9.39 -23.95
CA TYR A 214 -7.21 -9.19 -23.57
C TYR A 214 -8.11 -9.18 -24.81
N GLY A 215 -9.19 -9.97 -24.79
CA GLY A 215 -10.10 -10.08 -25.94
C GLY A 215 -9.50 -10.75 -27.18
N GLY A 216 -8.27 -11.28 -27.11
CA GLY A 216 -7.61 -12.05 -28.16
C GLY A 216 -8.22 -13.46 -28.34
N ASP A 217 -7.63 -14.23 -29.25
CA ASP A 217 -8.19 -15.54 -29.64
C ASP A 217 -8.16 -16.56 -28.49
N TRP A 218 -7.08 -16.60 -27.70
CA TRP A 218 -7.00 -17.49 -26.54
C TRP A 218 -8.01 -17.07 -25.46
N PHE A 219 -8.11 -15.76 -25.16
CA PHE A 219 -9.06 -15.23 -24.19
C PHE A 219 -10.50 -15.58 -24.56
N ARG A 220 -10.88 -15.40 -25.83
CA ARG A 220 -12.22 -15.75 -26.33
C ARG A 220 -12.51 -17.25 -26.25
N ALA A 221 -11.51 -18.08 -26.53
CA ALA A 221 -11.64 -19.53 -26.41
C ALA A 221 -11.81 -19.96 -24.94
N ALA A 222 -11.02 -19.39 -24.03
CA ALA A 222 -11.14 -19.60 -22.59
C ALA A 222 -12.50 -19.13 -22.07
N PHE A 223 -12.94 -17.92 -22.43
CA PHE A 223 -14.25 -17.36 -22.05
C PHE A 223 -15.40 -18.32 -22.42
N LYS A 224 -15.36 -18.85 -23.64
CA LYS A 224 -16.33 -19.81 -24.16
C LYS A 224 -16.32 -21.15 -23.42
N GLU A 225 -15.15 -21.76 -23.24
CA GLU A 225 -15.09 -23.08 -22.61
C GLU A 225 -15.25 -23.04 -21.09
N ILE A 226 -14.87 -21.94 -20.43
CA ILE A 226 -15.21 -21.69 -19.01
C ILE A 226 -16.72 -21.52 -18.87
N GLY A 227 -17.38 -20.77 -19.77
CA GLY A 227 -18.84 -20.71 -19.81
C GLY A 227 -19.47 -22.10 -19.96
N ARG A 228 -18.98 -22.94 -20.88
CA ARG A 228 -19.46 -24.33 -21.00
C ARG A 228 -19.26 -25.15 -19.73
N ALA A 229 -18.13 -24.96 -19.05
CA ALA A 229 -17.85 -25.61 -17.78
C ALA A 229 -18.76 -25.12 -16.64
N LEU A 230 -19.23 -23.86 -16.70
CA LEU A 230 -20.26 -23.31 -15.80
C LEU A 230 -21.67 -23.82 -16.12
N GLY A 231 -21.89 -24.43 -17.29
CA GLY A 231 -23.18 -25.02 -17.68
C GLY A 231 -23.84 -24.40 -18.90
N TYR A 232 -23.23 -23.38 -19.52
CA TYR A 232 -23.77 -22.80 -20.75
C TYR A 232 -23.76 -23.80 -21.91
N GLY A 233 -24.90 -23.89 -22.60
CA GLY A 233 -25.08 -24.65 -23.82
C GLY A 233 -24.67 -23.87 -25.09
N PRO A 234 -24.79 -24.47 -26.28
CA PRO A 234 -24.40 -23.83 -27.54
C PRO A 234 -25.33 -22.68 -27.92
N THR A 235 -24.86 -21.43 -28.15
CA THR A 235 -25.70 -20.24 -28.42
C THR A 235 -25.95 -19.87 -29.89
N THR A 236 -25.93 -20.83 -30.80
CA THR A 236 -25.89 -20.60 -32.27
C THR A 236 -27.07 -19.84 -32.88
N GLU A 237 -28.15 -19.65 -32.13
CA GLU A 237 -29.42 -19.04 -32.52
C GLU A 237 -29.68 -17.70 -31.83
N LEU A 238 -28.84 -17.33 -30.87
CA LEU A 238 -28.90 -16.03 -30.21
C LEU A 238 -28.28 -14.96 -31.13
N PRO A 239 -28.82 -13.71 -31.13
CA PRO A 239 -28.21 -12.59 -31.84
C PRO A 239 -26.75 -12.37 -31.39
N GLY A 240 -25.91 -11.82 -32.29
CA GLY A 240 -24.48 -11.69 -32.06
C GLY A 240 -24.07 -11.01 -30.74
N LEU A 241 -22.91 -11.45 -30.22
CA LEU A 241 -22.22 -11.09 -28.97
C LEU A 241 -22.46 -12.01 -27.74
N SER A 242 -23.22 -13.11 -27.84
CA SER A 242 -23.29 -14.15 -26.78
C SER A 242 -22.18 -15.22 -26.91
N LEU A 243 -22.03 -16.05 -25.87
CA LEU A 243 -21.14 -17.21 -25.71
C LEU A 243 -21.19 -18.17 -26.90
N ALA A 244 -20.35 -17.87 -27.90
CA ALA A 244 -20.18 -18.57 -29.17
C ALA A 244 -21.09 -18.10 -30.31
N VAL A 245 -20.73 -16.97 -30.90
CA VAL A 245 -20.88 -16.84 -32.35
C VAL A 245 -19.77 -17.65 -33.03
N ASP A 246 -20.04 -18.94 -33.30
CA ASP A 246 -19.27 -19.79 -34.23
C ASP A 246 -19.32 -19.24 -35.67
N THR A 247 -20.23 -18.31 -35.98
CA THR A 247 -20.33 -17.70 -37.31
C THR A 247 -20.73 -16.24 -37.27
N GLN A 248 -19.77 -15.37 -37.62
CA GLN A 248 -19.87 -13.93 -37.86
C GLN A 248 -19.26 -13.04 -36.77
N ASN A 249 -17.97 -12.80 -36.98
CA ASN A 249 -17.31 -11.52 -36.72
C ASN A 249 -18.34 -10.38 -36.81
N PRO A 250 -18.64 -9.66 -35.70
CA PRO A 250 -19.36 -8.41 -35.84
C PRO A 250 -18.55 -7.58 -36.84
N GLY A 251 -19.20 -6.85 -37.74
CA GLY A 251 -18.46 -6.03 -38.71
C GLY A 251 -17.38 -5.16 -38.03
N PRO A 252 -16.43 -4.57 -38.79
CA PRO A 252 -15.22 -3.89 -38.27
C PRO A 252 -15.46 -2.65 -37.36
N THR A 253 -16.67 -2.48 -36.82
CA THR A 253 -17.13 -1.33 -36.05
C THR A 253 -17.75 -1.66 -34.69
N ALA A 254 -17.88 -2.93 -34.29
CA ALA A 254 -18.44 -3.29 -32.97
C ALA A 254 -17.37 -4.01 -32.12
N GLU A 255 -17.03 -3.38 -31.00
CA GLU A 255 -16.15 -3.95 -29.98
C GLU A 255 -16.86 -5.12 -29.28
N PRO A 256 -16.16 -6.24 -29.03
CA PRO A 256 -16.73 -7.35 -28.29
C PRO A 256 -16.96 -6.96 -26.82
N ILE A 257 -18.12 -7.31 -26.27
CA ILE A 257 -18.46 -7.14 -24.85
C ILE A 257 -18.42 -8.53 -24.20
N PHE A 258 -17.86 -8.63 -22.99
CA PHE A 258 -17.75 -9.88 -22.24
C PHE A 258 -18.15 -9.63 -20.78
N PRO A 259 -19.05 -10.43 -20.20
CA PRO A 259 -20.03 -11.30 -20.87
C PRO A 259 -21.00 -10.49 -21.75
N GLY A 260 -21.58 -11.10 -22.78
CA GLY A 260 -22.64 -10.45 -23.56
C GLY A 260 -23.97 -10.45 -22.80
N ASP A 261 -24.95 -9.63 -23.21
CA ASP A 261 -26.25 -9.49 -22.54
C ASP A 261 -26.97 -10.84 -22.32
N ALA A 262 -26.92 -11.74 -23.30
CA ALA A 262 -27.54 -13.05 -23.17
C ALA A 262 -26.76 -14.00 -22.26
N ASP A 263 -25.44 -13.81 -22.16
CA ASP A 263 -24.61 -14.57 -21.22
C ASP A 263 -24.99 -14.15 -19.80
N VAL A 264 -25.06 -12.85 -19.53
CA VAL A 264 -25.53 -12.33 -18.23
C VAL A 264 -26.92 -12.86 -17.89
N LEU A 265 -27.88 -12.78 -18.81
CA LEU A 265 -29.25 -13.25 -18.58
C LEU A 265 -29.31 -14.74 -18.22
N HIS A 266 -28.70 -15.60 -19.06
CA HIS A 266 -28.72 -17.04 -18.86
C HIS A 266 -27.87 -17.48 -17.66
N GLY A 267 -26.76 -16.78 -17.41
CA GLY A 267 -25.91 -16.99 -16.25
C GLY A 267 -26.63 -16.67 -14.95
N GLN A 268 -27.32 -15.53 -14.86
CA GLN A 268 -28.08 -15.14 -13.67
C GLN A 268 -29.28 -16.06 -13.41
N PHE A 269 -29.80 -16.72 -14.44
CA PHE A 269 -30.78 -17.78 -14.27
C PHE A 269 -30.18 -19.05 -13.62
N MET A 270 -28.96 -19.43 -14.01
CA MET A 270 -28.26 -20.61 -13.49
C MET A 270 -27.55 -20.38 -12.15
N TYR A 271 -27.14 -19.13 -11.89
CA TYR A 271 -26.43 -18.69 -10.70
C TYR A 271 -26.94 -17.30 -10.30
N ARG A 272 -27.94 -17.25 -9.42
CA ARG A 272 -28.64 -16.02 -9.09
C ARG A 272 -27.76 -15.15 -8.19
N PRO A 273 -27.57 -13.86 -8.49
CA PRO A 273 -26.95 -12.91 -7.56
C PRO A 273 -27.95 -12.60 -6.44
N GLU A 274 -28.16 -13.60 -5.58
CA GLU A 274 -29.20 -13.56 -4.56
C GLU A 274 -28.69 -13.19 -3.18
N SER A 275 -27.42 -12.75 -3.03
CA SER A 275 -26.94 -12.16 -1.78
C SER A 275 -27.80 -10.94 -1.45
N ASN A 276 -28.72 -11.13 -0.52
CA ASN A 276 -29.84 -10.22 -0.25
C ASN A 276 -29.79 -9.63 1.16
N ASP A 277 -28.85 -10.10 1.95
CA ASP A 277 -28.68 -9.69 3.33
C ASP A 277 -28.18 -8.24 3.43
N ILE A 278 -28.68 -7.55 4.46
CA ILE A 278 -28.43 -6.15 4.75
C ILE A 278 -28.32 -6.00 6.26
N ASP A 279 -27.13 -5.65 6.71
CA ASP A 279 -26.89 -5.35 8.11
C ASP A 279 -27.02 -3.85 8.36
N LEU A 280 -28.05 -3.44 9.09
CA LEU A 280 -28.29 -2.03 9.43
C LEU A 280 -27.93 -1.71 10.89
N TYR A 281 -27.05 -0.73 11.07
CA TYR A 281 -26.58 -0.25 12.37
C TYR A 281 -27.01 1.19 12.61
N GLN A 282 -27.42 1.51 13.84
CA GLN A 282 -27.87 2.85 14.22
C GLN A 282 -26.94 3.50 15.25
N PHE A 283 -26.65 4.79 15.06
CA PHE A 283 -25.95 5.61 16.05
C PHE A 283 -26.47 7.06 16.09
N THR A 284 -26.13 7.79 17.15
CA THR A 284 -26.56 9.19 17.35
C THR A 284 -25.38 10.09 17.71
N LEU A 285 -25.26 11.19 16.98
CA LEU A 285 -24.29 12.26 17.21
C LEU A 285 -24.98 13.46 17.88
N THR A 286 -24.30 14.05 18.85
CA THR A 286 -24.77 15.24 19.60
C THR A 286 -23.95 16.49 19.30
N GLN A 287 -22.83 16.32 18.58
CA GLN A 287 -21.90 17.37 18.18
C GLN A 287 -21.37 17.09 16.77
N THR A 288 -20.82 18.11 16.13
CA THR A 288 -20.18 17.97 14.81
C THR A 288 -18.82 17.30 14.95
N GLY A 289 -18.48 16.44 14.00
CA GLY A 289 -17.20 15.76 13.97
C GLY A 289 -17.00 14.96 12.68
N ARG A 290 -15.77 14.47 12.50
CA ARG A 290 -15.40 13.56 11.42
C ARG A 290 -15.78 12.14 11.79
N ILE A 291 -16.56 11.47 10.95
CA ILE A 291 -16.81 10.03 11.02
C ILE A 291 -15.97 9.35 9.94
N SER A 292 -15.32 8.24 10.29
CA SER A 292 -14.84 7.26 9.31
C SER A 292 -15.59 5.95 9.49
N ILE A 293 -16.00 5.35 8.38
CA ILE A 293 -16.77 4.12 8.29
C ILE A 293 -16.01 3.22 7.33
N GLU A 294 -15.47 2.10 7.80
CA GLU A 294 -14.63 1.21 7.00
C GLU A 294 -15.08 -0.22 7.23
N THR A 295 -15.22 -0.99 6.15
CA THR A 295 -15.37 -2.44 6.22
C THR A 295 -14.02 -3.11 5.99
N PHE A 296 -13.82 -4.24 6.65
CA PHE A 296 -12.72 -5.15 6.41
C PHE A 296 -13.33 -6.52 6.16
N ALA A 297 -13.22 -6.99 4.93
CA ALA A 297 -13.54 -8.35 4.52
C ALA A 297 -12.29 -8.95 3.85
N GLU A 298 -11.80 -8.33 2.79
CA GLU A 298 -10.62 -8.81 2.06
C GLU A 298 -9.33 -8.55 2.85
N ARG A 299 -9.22 -7.42 3.55
CA ARG A 299 -8.02 -7.03 4.33
C ARG A 299 -8.02 -7.51 5.79
N GLN A 300 -8.92 -8.44 6.13
CA GLN A 300 -8.90 -9.10 7.44
C GLN A 300 -7.68 -10.02 7.58
N ALA A 301 -7.32 -10.36 8.83
CA ALA A 301 -6.27 -11.34 9.10
C ALA A 301 -6.62 -12.73 8.51
N ASN A 302 -7.91 -13.06 8.50
CA ASN A 302 -8.49 -14.18 7.77
C ASN A 302 -9.42 -13.57 6.70
N PRO A 303 -8.95 -13.39 5.46
CA PRO A 303 -9.74 -12.76 4.42
C PRO A 303 -11.06 -13.50 4.18
N SER A 304 -12.11 -12.73 3.94
CA SER A 304 -13.44 -13.17 3.54
C SER A 304 -13.63 -13.01 2.02
N LEU A 305 -14.67 -13.65 1.47
CA LEU A 305 -15.00 -13.52 0.05
C LEU A 305 -15.94 -12.36 -0.23
N VAL A 306 -16.65 -11.86 0.78
CA VAL A 306 -17.61 -10.77 0.58
C VAL A 306 -16.93 -9.50 0.08
N ASP A 307 -17.48 -8.97 -0.99
CA ASP A 307 -17.20 -7.64 -1.50
C ASP A 307 -18.26 -6.70 -0.93
N THR A 308 -17.83 -5.69 -0.20
CA THR A 308 -18.70 -4.95 0.73
C THR A 308 -19.12 -3.60 0.18
N VAL A 309 -20.37 -3.22 0.44
CA VAL A 309 -20.92 -1.88 0.16
C VAL A 309 -21.34 -1.22 1.46
N ILE A 310 -20.95 0.03 1.64
CA ILE A 310 -21.40 0.87 2.76
C ILE A 310 -22.42 1.89 2.25
N THR A 311 -23.60 1.95 2.87
CA THR A 311 -24.55 3.06 2.65
C THR A 311 -24.86 3.79 3.96
N LEU A 312 -24.65 5.11 3.99
CA LEU A 312 -24.95 5.97 5.12
C LEU A 312 -26.26 6.73 4.90
N TYR A 313 -27.18 6.64 5.87
CA TYR A 313 -28.44 7.37 5.91
C TYR A 313 -28.52 8.34 7.09
N ARG A 314 -29.28 9.42 6.93
CA ARG A 314 -29.62 10.39 7.98
C ARG A 314 -31.13 10.41 8.21
N GLU A 315 -31.54 10.41 9.48
CA GLU A 315 -32.93 10.70 9.86
C GLU A 315 -33.14 12.23 9.90
N ASN A 316 -34.07 12.71 9.08
CA ASN A 316 -34.48 14.11 9.05
C ASN A 316 -35.45 14.42 10.21
N ALA A 317 -35.59 15.70 10.57
CA ALA A 317 -36.44 16.14 11.68
C ALA A 317 -37.94 15.79 11.53
N ASN A 318 -38.40 15.45 10.33
CA ASN A 318 -39.76 14.99 10.02
C ASN A 318 -39.92 13.45 10.12
N GLY A 319 -38.87 12.72 10.48
CA GLY A 319 -38.83 11.25 10.55
C GLY A 319 -38.61 10.55 9.21
N THR A 320 -38.36 11.29 8.12
CA THR A 320 -37.96 10.67 6.84
C THR A 320 -36.46 10.42 6.83
N HIS A 321 -36.02 9.38 6.11
CA HIS A 321 -34.61 9.08 5.92
C HIS A 321 -34.13 9.56 4.54
N GLU A 322 -32.88 9.97 4.46
CA GLU A 322 -32.23 10.29 3.19
C GLU A 322 -30.84 9.63 3.14
N LEU A 323 -30.42 9.27 1.94
CA LEU A 323 -29.07 8.77 1.68
C LEU A 323 -28.10 9.94 1.72
N VAL A 324 -27.06 9.82 2.54
CA VAL A 324 -26.00 10.82 2.70
C VAL A 324 -24.83 10.51 1.78
N ALA A 325 -24.36 9.27 1.82
CA ALA A 325 -23.23 8.80 1.05
C ALA A 325 -23.28 7.28 0.88
N ARG A 326 -22.58 6.80 -0.13
CA ARG A 326 -22.37 5.38 -0.38
C ARG A 326 -21.01 5.19 -1.02
N ASN A 327 -20.33 4.12 -0.64
CA ASN A 327 -19.14 3.65 -1.32
C ASN A 327 -19.26 2.13 -1.52
N ASP A 328 -18.72 1.70 -2.64
CA ASP A 328 -18.65 0.35 -3.19
C ASP A 328 -17.24 0.34 -3.76
N ASP A 329 -16.34 -0.35 -3.05
CA ASP A 329 -14.88 -0.34 -3.21
C ASP A 329 -14.13 0.99 -2.93
N TYR A 330 -13.04 0.86 -2.17
CA TYR A 330 -12.05 1.93 -1.97
C TYR A 330 -10.66 1.35 -1.75
N TYR A 331 -10.57 0.35 -0.86
CA TYR A 331 -9.35 -0.42 -0.61
C TYR A 331 -9.52 -1.83 -1.19
N SER A 332 -9.40 -1.97 -2.51
CA SER A 332 -9.88 -3.19 -3.20
C SER A 332 -11.38 -3.34 -2.93
N ASN A 333 -11.86 -4.56 -2.68
CA ASN A 333 -13.28 -4.89 -2.40
C ASN A 333 -13.79 -4.43 -1.01
N ASP A 334 -12.95 -3.75 -0.23
CA ASP A 334 -13.34 -3.17 1.05
C ASP A 334 -13.79 -1.72 0.86
N SER A 335 -15.00 -1.43 1.36
CA SER A 335 -15.60 -0.10 1.32
C SER A 335 -15.09 0.85 2.41
N PHE A 336 -15.02 2.15 2.07
CA PHE A 336 -14.64 3.22 2.98
C PHE A 336 -15.43 4.52 2.73
N LEU A 337 -15.86 5.17 3.81
CA LEU A 337 -16.43 6.51 3.79
C LEU A 337 -15.82 7.36 4.91
N GLU A 338 -15.44 8.60 4.58
CA GLU A 338 -15.05 9.60 5.56
C GLU A 338 -15.74 10.94 5.29
N LEU A 339 -16.44 11.46 6.29
CA LEU A 339 -17.29 12.65 6.14
C LEU A 339 -17.32 13.46 7.43
N GLU A 340 -17.55 14.77 7.32
CA GLU A 340 -17.94 15.60 8.47
C GLU A 340 -19.48 15.54 8.66
N LEU A 341 -19.91 15.08 9.84
CA LEU A 341 -21.32 14.96 10.19
C LEU A 341 -21.66 15.89 11.35
N GLY A 342 -22.85 16.49 11.29
CA GLY A 342 -23.43 17.27 12.39
C GLY A 342 -24.21 16.40 13.39
N PRO A 343 -24.79 17.03 14.43
CA PRO A 343 -25.70 16.35 15.35
C PRO A 343 -26.89 15.73 14.60
N GLY A 344 -27.23 14.49 14.91
CA GLY A 344 -28.30 13.76 14.23
C GLY A 344 -28.29 12.27 14.54
N LYS A 345 -29.32 11.59 14.04
CA LYS A 345 -29.45 10.12 14.09
C LYS A 345 -29.14 9.57 12.71
N TYR A 346 -28.25 8.57 12.67
CA TYR A 346 -27.66 8.04 11.46
C TYR A 346 -27.75 6.52 11.44
N PHE A 347 -27.77 5.97 10.23
CA PHE A 347 -27.79 4.53 9.99
C PHE A 347 -26.73 4.15 8.97
N VAL A 348 -25.99 3.08 9.24
CA VAL A 348 -25.00 2.49 8.32
C VAL A 348 -25.53 1.14 7.89
N GLY A 349 -25.75 0.96 6.59
CA GLY A 349 -26.04 -0.32 5.98
C GLY A 349 -24.78 -0.94 5.40
N VAL A 350 -24.53 -2.21 5.72
CA VAL A 350 -23.51 -3.04 5.08
C VAL A 350 -24.23 -4.14 4.29
N SER A 351 -23.82 -4.34 3.04
CA SER A 351 -24.38 -5.36 2.15
C SER A 351 -23.31 -5.80 1.14
N ALA A 352 -23.58 -6.84 0.37
CA ALA A 352 -22.70 -7.26 -0.71
C ALA A 352 -22.74 -6.33 -1.93
N SER A 353 -21.65 -6.26 -2.70
CA SER A 353 -21.61 -5.52 -3.97
C SER A 353 -22.68 -6.02 -4.94
N GLY A 354 -23.35 -5.06 -5.59
CA GLY A 354 -24.59 -5.27 -6.35
C GLY A 354 -25.89 -5.13 -5.55
N ASN A 355 -25.91 -5.45 -4.24
CA ASN A 355 -27.07 -5.24 -3.36
C ASN A 355 -27.12 -3.79 -2.84
N ASN A 356 -27.26 -2.82 -3.75
CA ASN A 356 -27.21 -1.40 -3.41
C ASN A 356 -28.51 -0.62 -3.74
N GLN A 357 -29.56 -1.30 -4.21
CA GLN A 357 -30.85 -0.66 -4.55
C GLN A 357 -31.98 -0.96 -3.55
N TYR A 358 -31.65 -1.60 -2.42
CA TYR A 358 -32.64 -1.95 -1.39
C TYR A 358 -33.33 -0.72 -0.79
N ASN A 359 -34.50 -0.96 -0.18
CA ASN A 359 -35.29 0.05 0.49
C ASN A 359 -35.37 -0.24 2.00
N PRO A 360 -34.55 0.40 2.84
CA PRO A 360 -34.49 0.12 4.28
C PRO A 360 -35.74 0.55 5.07
N THR A 361 -36.84 0.94 4.41
CA THR A 361 -38.17 1.04 5.03
C THR A 361 -38.95 -0.28 4.99
N ILE A 362 -38.43 -1.28 4.27
CA ILE A 362 -39.03 -2.61 4.08
C ILE A 362 -37.96 -3.64 4.45
N GLU A 363 -38.27 -4.48 5.44
CA GLU A 363 -37.43 -5.63 5.82
C GLU A 363 -37.18 -6.54 4.61
N ASP A 364 -35.96 -7.05 4.50
CA ASP A 364 -35.52 -8.03 3.51
C ASP A 364 -35.77 -7.59 2.06
N SER A 365 -35.54 -6.30 1.79
CA SER A 365 -35.71 -5.71 0.46
C SER A 365 -34.45 -5.76 -0.42
N GLY A 366 -33.39 -6.43 0.05
CA GLY A 366 -32.14 -6.63 -0.68
C GLY A 366 -32.26 -7.63 -1.82
N ILE A 367 -31.46 -7.41 -2.87
CA ILE A 367 -31.28 -8.32 -4.01
C ILE A 367 -30.13 -7.83 -4.88
N GLY A 368 -29.52 -8.73 -5.65
CA GLY A 368 -28.52 -8.39 -6.66
C GLY A 368 -27.09 -8.46 -6.18
N GLY A 369 -26.85 -8.87 -4.93
CA GLY A 369 -25.51 -9.09 -4.42
C GLY A 369 -24.86 -10.31 -5.08
N THR A 370 -23.60 -10.17 -5.50
CA THR A 370 -22.83 -11.24 -6.17
C THR A 370 -21.89 -11.99 -5.23
N THR A 371 -21.70 -11.49 -4.02
CA THR A 371 -20.77 -12.02 -3.01
C THR A 371 -21.48 -12.25 -1.68
N GLY A 372 -21.07 -13.23 -0.89
CA GLY A 372 -21.70 -13.54 0.40
C GLY A 372 -21.56 -15.01 0.77
N ASP A 373 -22.22 -15.40 1.86
CA ASP A 373 -22.11 -16.77 2.37
C ASP A 373 -22.88 -17.82 1.52
N ASP A 374 -22.29 -19.02 1.37
CA ASP A 374 -22.99 -20.22 0.91
C ASP A 374 -23.56 -20.97 2.14
N PRO A 375 -24.88 -20.86 2.41
CA PRO A 375 -25.50 -21.49 3.58
C PRO A 375 -25.45 -23.03 3.54
N SER A 376 -25.07 -23.63 2.41
CA SER A 376 -24.84 -25.08 2.29
C SER A 376 -23.49 -25.53 2.88
N THR A 377 -22.57 -24.60 3.14
CA THR A 377 -21.27 -24.82 3.78
C THR A 377 -21.12 -24.08 5.11
N PRO A 378 -21.97 -24.33 6.12
CA PRO A 378 -22.09 -23.50 7.33
C PRO A 378 -20.90 -23.52 8.30
N ASN A 379 -19.78 -24.16 7.96
CA ASN A 379 -18.55 -24.15 8.76
C ASN A 379 -17.46 -23.24 8.16
N ILE A 380 -17.76 -22.55 7.04
CA ILE A 380 -16.93 -21.55 6.40
C ILE A 380 -17.82 -20.31 6.23
N ASP A 381 -17.60 -19.27 7.04
CA ASP A 381 -18.35 -18.02 6.88
C ASP A 381 -17.67 -17.20 5.77
N GLU A 382 -18.12 -17.41 4.53
CA GLU A 382 -17.60 -16.74 3.33
C GLU A 382 -18.05 -15.27 3.25
N GLY A 383 -19.05 -14.91 4.06
CA GLY A 383 -19.65 -13.59 4.17
C GLY A 383 -19.11 -12.73 5.31
N ALA A 384 -18.13 -13.22 6.09
CA ALA A 384 -17.64 -12.52 7.29
C ALA A 384 -17.07 -11.12 6.97
N TYR A 385 -17.36 -10.14 7.82
CA TYR A 385 -16.77 -8.81 7.73
C TYR A 385 -16.61 -8.16 9.11
N GLU A 386 -15.76 -7.15 9.18
CA GLU A 386 -15.62 -6.24 10.33
C GLU A 386 -16.00 -4.84 9.89
N LEU A 387 -16.97 -4.22 10.58
CA LEU A 387 -17.32 -2.81 10.41
C LEU A 387 -16.67 -1.97 11.49
N ARG A 388 -15.82 -1.03 11.08
CA ARG A 388 -15.20 -0.06 11.98
C ARG A 388 -15.87 1.29 11.84
N LEU A 389 -16.37 1.82 12.95
CA LEU A 389 -16.87 3.19 13.07
C LEU A 389 -15.96 3.99 13.99
N ASN A 390 -15.43 5.11 13.49
CA ASN A 390 -14.61 6.02 14.28
C ASN A 390 -15.20 7.42 14.22
N PHE A 391 -15.66 7.94 15.36
CA PHE A 391 -16.14 9.32 15.44
C PHE A 391 -15.15 10.16 16.22
N ARG A 392 -14.65 11.21 15.57
CA ARG A 392 -13.80 12.23 16.16
C ARG A 392 -14.55 13.55 16.19
N PRO A 393 -15.04 13.98 17.36
CA PRO A 393 -15.60 15.31 17.52
C PRO A 393 -14.59 16.40 17.11
N ASN A 394 -15.09 17.52 16.61
CA ASN A 394 -14.23 18.69 16.41
C ASN A 394 -13.62 19.13 17.75
N ALA A 395 -12.36 19.59 17.72
CA ALA A 395 -11.64 20.04 18.91
C ALA A 395 -12.41 21.12 19.69
N ASP A 396 -12.36 21.05 21.02
CA ASP A 396 -12.97 22.04 21.91
C ASP A 396 -12.13 23.32 21.95
N ASP A 397 -10.80 23.17 22.07
CA ASP A 397 -9.84 24.26 22.04
C ASP A 397 -8.77 24.02 20.96
N SER A 398 -8.37 25.10 20.29
CA SER A 398 -7.29 25.07 19.31
C SER A 398 -6.33 26.23 19.54
N LEU A 399 -5.08 26.05 19.12
CA LEU A 399 -4.08 27.09 19.13
C LEU A 399 -4.57 28.23 18.23
N THR A 400 -4.76 29.42 18.80
CA THR A 400 -5.14 30.61 18.03
C THR A 400 -4.01 31.62 17.99
N ASP A 401 -3.90 32.33 16.88
CA ASP A 401 -3.01 33.47 16.78
C ASP A 401 -3.53 34.69 17.60
N SER A 402 -2.80 35.80 17.57
CA SER A 402 -3.20 37.02 18.28
C SER A 402 -4.45 37.72 17.71
N THR A 403 -4.89 37.33 16.51
CA THR A 403 -6.09 37.85 15.85
C THR A 403 -7.33 36.99 16.11
N GLY A 404 -7.13 35.80 16.72
CA GLY A 404 -8.18 34.84 17.01
C GLY A 404 -8.44 33.83 15.88
N VAL A 405 -7.58 33.79 14.86
CA VAL A 405 -7.62 32.78 13.81
C VAL A 405 -6.97 31.50 14.33
N VAL A 406 -7.63 30.37 14.12
CA VAL A 406 -7.12 29.05 14.50
C VAL A 406 -5.87 28.73 13.67
N PHE A 407 -4.87 28.12 14.31
CA PHE A 407 -3.69 27.61 13.65
C PHE A 407 -4.10 26.50 12.67
N ASP A 408 -3.76 26.70 11.41
CA ASP A 408 -3.83 25.68 10.36
C ASP A 408 -2.63 24.74 10.51
N GLY A 409 -2.87 23.58 11.11
CA GLY A 409 -1.84 22.62 11.50
C GLY A 409 -1.52 21.59 10.42
N ASP A 410 -2.51 21.21 9.62
CA ASP A 410 -2.38 20.34 8.46
C ASP A 410 -2.10 21.11 7.16
N ALA A 411 -2.14 22.45 7.20
CA ALA A 411 -1.70 23.33 6.13
C ALA A 411 -2.49 23.17 4.81
N ASP A 412 -3.77 22.81 4.94
CA ASP A 412 -4.71 22.67 3.81
C ASP A 412 -5.33 24.02 3.36
N GLY A 413 -4.94 25.12 4.02
CA GLY A 413 -5.46 26.46 3.78
C GLY A 413 -6.74 26.78 4.55
N VAL A 414 -7.25 25.84 5.36
CA VAL A 414 -8.41 25.98 6.22
C VAL A 414 -7.95 26.01 7.69
N PRO A 415 -8.30 27.05 8.48
CA PRO A 415 -7.93 27.10 9.89
C PRO A 415 -8.43 25.88 10.68
N GLY A 416 -7.52 25.09 11.24
CA GLY A 416 -7.85 23.87 11.98
C GLY A 416 -6.73 22.82 11.91
N GLY A 417 -7.06 21.57 12.20
CA GLY A 417 -6.13 20.46 11.97
C GLY A 417 -4.96 20.38 12.94
N VAL A 418 -4.03 19.47 12.64
CA VAL A 418 -2.94 19.10 13.55
C VAL A 418 -1.64 18.95 12.78
N HIS A 419 -0.65 19.74 13.20
CA HIS A 419 0.73 19.57 12.74
C HIS A 419 1.39 18.40 13.47
N ASN A 420 1.92 17.46 12.68
CA ASN A 420 2.62 16.30 13.19
C ASN A 420 4.09 16.33 12.80
N PHE A 421 4.98 16.21 13.78
CA PHE A 421 6.42 16.16 13.56
C PHE A 421 7.08 15.06 14.37
N TRP A 422 7.82 14.17 13.71
CA TRP A 422 8.52 13.07 14.38
C TRP A 422 10.02 13.39 14.49
N PHE A 423 10.57 13.09 15.66
CA PHE A 423 12.00 13.23 15.89
C PHE A 423 12.51 12.17 16.85
N ARG A 424 13.82 11.98 16.81
CA ARG A 424 14.51 11.05 17.70
C ARG A 424 15.35 11.79 18.71
N THR A 425 15.53 11.16 19.86
CA THR A 425 16.45 11.61 20.89
C THR A 425 17.38 10.47 21.27
N GLN A 426 18.61 10.82 21.59
CA GLN A 426 19.64 9.91 22.05
C GLN A 426 20.42 10.53 23.21
N SER A 427 21.12 9.67 23.95
CA SER A 427 22.08 10.15 24.94
C SER A 427 23.20 10.97 24.28
N ALA A 428 23.82 11.89 25.01
CA ALA A 428 24.96 12.68 24.51
C ALA A 428 26.10 11.83 23.90
N ALA A 429 26.31 10.60 24.41
CA ALA A 429 27.34 9.70 23.89
C ALA A 429 26.98 9.06 22.54
N ARG A 430 25.70 9.10 22.15
CA ARG A 430 25.15 8.57 20.89
C ARG A 430 24.65 9.69 19.97
N THR A 431 24.91 10.94 20.31
CA THR A 431 24.67 12.11 19.46
C THR A 431 26.02 12.64 18.99
N LEU A 432 26.37 12.35 17.73
CA LEU A 432 27.62 12.75 17.12
C LEU A 432 27.45 14.08 16.39
N ILE A 433 28.31 15.06 16.65
CA ILE A 433 28.24 16.39 16.05
C ILE A 433 29.33 16.54 15.00
N VAL A 434 28.96 17.08 13.84
CA VAL A 434 29.88 17.45 12.76
C VAL A 434 29.79 18.95 12.53
N ASP A 435 30.92 19.64 12.67
CA ASP A 435 31.08 21.07 12.44
C ASP A 435 32.31 21.26 11.56
N LYS A 436 32.12 21.76 10.35
CA LYS A 436 33.19 21.92 9.35
C LYS A 436 34.33 22.83 9.85
N SER A 437 33.99 23.83 10.66
CA SER A 437 34.94 24.79 11.22
C SER A 437 35.80 24.23 12.37
N ALA A 438 35.44 23.03 12.87
CA ALA A 438 36.12 22.42 14.01
C ALA A 438 37.56 21.94 13.66
N PRO A 439 38.47 21.88 14.66
CA PRO A 439 39.80 21.32 14.45
C PRO A 439 39.78 19.84 14.04
N VAL A 440 40.73 19.45 13.18
CA VAL A 440 40.91 18.06 12.75
C VAL A 440 41.23 17.15 13.94
N GLY A 441 40.60 15.97 14.00
CA GLY A 441 40.86 14.94 15.02
C GLY A 441 39.89 14.93 16.20
N GLY A 442 38.75 15.64 16.10
CA GLY A 442 37.65 15.55 17.06
C GLY A 442 37.06 14.14 17.18
N ASN A 443 36.23 13.93 18.21
CA ASN A 443 35.61 12.65 18.55
C ASN A 443 34.09 12.63 18.39
N GLY A 444 33.50 13.68 17.81
CA GLY A 444 32.07 13.82 17.58
C GLY A 444 31.27 14.27 18.81
N SER A 445 31.91 14.55 19.95
CA SER A 445 31.22 15.15 21.10
C SER A 445 31.00 16.65 20.88
N LEU A 446 30.08 17.25 21.64
CA LEU A 446 29.85 18.71 21.62
C LEU A 446 31.13 19.52 21.91
N ALA A 447 32.05 19.00 22.72
CA ALA A 447 33.30 19.68 23.05
C ALA A 447 34.40 19.48 21.99
N ALA A 448 34.29 18.45 21.14
CA ALA A 448 35.24 18.15 20.08
C ALA A 448 34.51 17.51 18.87
N PRO A 449 33.76 18.32 18.10
CA PRO A 449 33.03 17.85 16.92
C PRO A 449 33.95 17.25 15.86
N TYR A 450 33.40 16.42 14.97
CA TYR A 450 34.11 16.01 13.77
C TYR A 450 34.17 17.17 12.77
N SER A 451 35.32 17.38 12.14
CA SER A 451 35.54 18.41 11.11
C SER A 451 35.29 17.93 9.67
N ASN A 452 34.82 16.69 9.50
CA ASN A 452 34.75 16.01 8.20
C ASN A 452 33.66 14.93 8.19
N LEU A 453 32.85 14.89 7.12
CA LEU A 453 31.73 13.94 7.07
C LEU A 453 32.16 12.48 6.93
N GLN A 454 33.18 12.17 6.13
CA GLN A 454 33.63 10.79 5.91
C GLN A 454 34.08 10.08 7.21
N THR A 455 34.76 10.81 8.10
CA THR A 455 35.16 10.28 9.41
C THR A 455 33.92 10.00 10.27
N TYR A 456 32.94 10.90 10.23
CA TYR A 456 31.67 10.72 10.91
C TYR A 456 30.94 9.48 10.40
N LEU A 457 30.71 9.35 9.09
CA LEU A 457 29.91 8.27 8.52
C LEU A 457 30.47 6.90 8.93
N THR A 458 31.80 6.80 8.97
CA THR A 458 32.51 5.61 9.45
C THR A 458 32.25 5.33 10.94
N ALA A 459 32.27 6.36 11.79
CA ALA A 459 32.03 6.23 13.22
C ALA A 459 30.56 5.91 13.56
N ALA A 460 29.62 6.55 12.86
CA ALA A 460 28.19 6.32 13.00
C ALA A 460 27.79 4.90 12.57
N ALA A 461 28.35 4.41 11.45
CA ALA A 461 28.18 3.02 11.01
C ALA A 461 28.68 2.00 12.05
N ALA A 462 29.68 2.36 12.86
CA ALA A 462 30.16 1.52 13.96
C ALA A 462 29.29 1.61 15.24
N GLN A 463 28.32 2.53 15.27
CA GLN A 463 27.42 2.77 16.40
C GLN A 463 25.95 2.89 15.92
N PRO A 464 25.30 1.77 15.52
CA PRO A 464 23.88 1.77 15.17
C PRO A 464 23.03 2.41 16.27
N ASN A 465 21.88 2.97 15.89
CA ASN A 465 20.96 3.69 16.78
C ASN A 465 21.52 5.06 17.26
N SER A 466 22.44 5.68 16.52
CA SER A 466 22.98 7.01 16.83
C SER A 466 22.26 8.13 16.08
N ILE A 467 22.33 9.34 16.63
CA ILE A 467 21.95 10.57 15.94
C ILE A 467 23.23 11.26 15.49
N VAL A 468 23.25 11.73 14.25
CA VAL A 468 24.31 12.62 13.78
C VAL A 468 23.73 13.98 13.48
N ARG A 469 24.35 15.02 14.02
CA ARG A 469 23.94 16.40 13.85
C ARG A 469 25.02 17.17 13.09
N ILE A 470 24.69 17.63 11.89
CA ILE A 470 25.55 18.45 11.04
C ILE A 470 25.11 19.89 11.24
N VAL A 471 26.02 20.75 11.70
CA VAL A 471 25.68 22.11 12.11
C VAL A 471 26.08 23.13 11.06
N GLY A 472 25.30 24.21 10.95
CA GLY A 472 25.76 25.42 10.29
C GLY A 472 26.95 26.04 11.02
N ASN A 473 27.86 26.66 10.25
CA ASN A 473 29.01 27.38 10.79
C ASN A 473 29.11 28.74 10.09
N GLY A 474 29.49 29.77 10.83
CA GLY A 474 29.62 31.14 10.31
C GLY A 474 30.98 31.40 9.65
N GLY A 475 31.69 30.37 9.22
CA GLY A 475 32.96 30.54 8.50
C GLY A 475 34.02 31.35 9.24
N ALA A 476 34.68 32.25 8.49
CA ALA A 476 35.84 32.99 8.95
C ALA A 476 35.50 34.10 9.97
N ASP A 477 34.31 34.69 9.88
CA ASP A 477 33.86 35.77 10.78
C ASP A 477 32.96 35.29 11.94
N GLY A 478 32.45 34.05 11.85
CA GLY A 478 31.58 33.43 12.83
C GLY A 478 30.13 33.90 12.77
N ASP A 479 29.71 34.56 11.69
CA ASP A 479 28.35 35.04 11.45
C ASP A 479 27.63 34.16 10.42
N LEU A 480 26.54 33.51 10.81
CA LEU A 480 25.77 32.66 9.89
C LEU A 480 25.03 33.47 8.81
N THR A 481 24.92 34.79 8.96
CA THR A 481 24.22 35.66 7.99
C THR A 481 25.07 36.03 6.78
N THR A 482 26.39 35.82 6.83
CA THR A 482 27.33 36.04 5.73
C THR A 482 27.57 34.73 4.98
N GLU A 483 26.52 34.21 4.35
CA GLU A 483 26.51 32.87 3.74
C GLU A 483 27.70 32.56 2.80
N ALA A 484 28.30 33.58 2.17
CA ALA A 484 29.40 33.44 1.24
C ALA A 484 30.73 32.97 1.88
N ASP A 485 30.97 33.24 3.16
CA ASP A 485 32.21 32.81 3.84
C ASP A 485 32.02 31.61 4.78
N ASN A 486 30.79 31.11 4.94
CA ASN A 486 30.48 29.90 5.72
C ASN A 486 31.22 28.68 5.16
N ASP A 487 31.91 27.88 5.98
CA ASP A 487 32.66 26.72 5.50
C ASP A 487 31.70 25.63 4.96
N ALA A 488 31.87 25.23 3.70
CA ALA A 488 31.02 24.25 3.06
C ALA A 488 31.43 22.78 3.33
N TYR A 489 30.43 21.90 3.39
CA TYR A 489 30.62 20.44 3.32
C TYR A 489 30.69 20.00 1.85
N GLU A 490 31.83 19.46 1.41
CA GLU A 490 32.13 19.23 -0.01
C GLU A 490 32.11 17.75 -0.39
N ILE A 491 31.13 17.33 -1.21
CA ILE A 491 30.87 15.91 -1.50
C ILE A 491 30.94 15.63 -3.00
N GLY A 492 31.63 14.55 -3.36
CA GLY A 492 31.73 14.04 -4.72
C GLY A 492 33.13 14.22 -5.30
N PHE A 493 33.21 14.69 -6.54
CA PHE A 493 34.46 14.78 -7.28
C PHE A 493 34.61 16.12 -7.98
N ASN A 494 35.83 16.67 -7.94
CA ASN A 494 36.16 17.83 -8.75
C ASN A 494 36.37 17.46 -10.23
N ARG A 495 36.64 18.46 -11.07
CA ARG A 495 36.77 18.28 -12.53
C ARG A 495 37.95 17.39 -12.93
N LEU A 496 38.96 17.27 -12.08
CA LEU A 496 40.13 16.40 -12.28
C LEU A 496 39.86 14.95 -11.86
N GLY A 497 38.68 14.66 -11.30
CA GLY A 497 38.31 13.34 -10.79
C GLY A 497 38.86 13.04 -9.40
N ASN A 498 39.41 14.04 -8.71
CA ASN A 498 39.82 13.89 -7.32
C ASN A 498 38.59 13.98 -6.40
N GLN A 499 38.58 13.15 -5.36
CA GLN A 499 37.56 13.19 -4.32
C GLN A 499 37.60 14.54 -3.59
N LEU A 500 36.43 15.07 -3.27
CA LEU A 500 36.26 16.27 -2.45
C LEU A 500 36.47 15.97 -0.96
N ALA A 501 36.62 17.03 -0.17
CA ALA A 501 37.10 16.94 1.21
C ALA A 501 36.23 16.02 2.10
N ASP A 502 34.91 16.03 1.95
CA ASP A 502 33.97 15.34 2.84
C ASP A 502 33.55 13.94 2.39
N GLY A 503 34.00 13.49 1.23
CA GLY A 503 33.70 12.14 0.74
C GLY A 503 33.36 12.10 -0.74
N PRO A 504 33.40 10.91 -1.38
CA PRO A 504 32.93 10.74 -2.75
C PRO A 504 31.39 10.61 -2.83
N ARG A 505 30.74 10.31 -1.70
CA ARG A 505 29.31 10.03 -1.59
C ARG A 505 28.82 10.31 -0.17
N PHE A 506 27.54 10.61 -0.05
CA PHE A 506 26.86 10.70 1.24
C PHE A 506 25.73 9.68 1.27
N GLU A 507 25.95 8.56 1.96
CA GLU A 507 24.94 7.54 2.20
C GLU A 507 24.71 7.45 3.71
N VAL A 508 23.46 7.61 4.16
CA VAL A 508 23.14 7.54 5.58
C VAL A 508 23.28 6.09 6.06
N PRO A 509 24.07 5.81 7.12
CA PRO A 509 24.26 4.45 7.59
C PRO A 509 22.99 3.83 8.20
N LYS A 510 22.97 2.50 8.26
CA LYS A 510 21.91 1.71 8.91
C LYS A 510 21.62 2.20 10.33
N ASP A 511 20.34 2.32 10.68
CA ASP A 511 19.84 2.73 12.01
C ASP A 511 20.36 4.10 12.51
N VAL A 512 20.86 4.95 11.61
CA VAL A 512 21.35 6.30 11.93
C VAL A 512 20.35 7.34 11.46
N THR A 513 20.08 8.32 12.33
CA THR A 513 19.30 9.52 11.98
C THR A 513 20.24 10.70 11.83
N VAL A 514 20.28 11.29 10.65
CA VAL A 514 21.05 12.49 10.36
C VAL A 514 20.13 13.70 10.47
N MET A 515 20.56 14.70 11.22
CA MET A 515 19.92 16.01 11.37
C MET A 515 20.87 17.06 10.81
N ILE A 516 20.42 17.82 9.83
CA ILE A 516 21.15 18.94 9.24
C ILE A 516 20.49 20.22 9.74
N ASP A 517 21.22 21.01 10.51
CA ASP A 517 20.71 22.23 11.11
C ASP A 517 20.76 23.41 10.12
N ALA A 518 19.88 24.39 10.34
CA ALA A 518 19.89 25.70 9.71
C ALA A 518 21.30 26.33 9.58
N GLY A 519 21.58 26.93 8.42
CA GLY A 519 22.85 27.58 8.11
C GLY A 519 23.95 26.64 7.62
N ALA A 520 23.72 25.32 7.56
CA ALA A 520 24.66 24.39 6.96
C ALA A 520 24.69 24.54 5.43
N VAL A 521 25.90 24.53 4.85
CA VAL A 521 26.13 24.67 3.41
C VAL A 521 26.75 23.40 2.86
N PHE A 522 26.11 22.78 1.85
CA PHE A 522 26.61 21.63 1.13
C PHE A 522 26.93 22.00 -0.31
N LYS A 523 28.15 21.72 -0.74
CA LYS A 523 28.59 21.86 -2.12
C LYS A 523 28.85 20.49 -2.73
N LEU A 524 28.11 20.14 -3.78
CA LEU A 524 28.12 18.80 -4.37
C LEU A 524 28.49 18.82 -5.85
N ARG A 525 29.13 17.75 -6.31
CA ARG A 525 29.32 17.50 -7.74
C ARG A 525 29.39 16.02 -8.07
N ARG A 526 28.56 15.58 -9.03
CA ARG A 526 28.41 14.16 -9.43
C ARG A 526 28.21 13.24 -8.22
N ALA A 527 27.48 13.75 -7.23
CA ALA A 527 27.14 13.07 -5.99
C ALA A 527 25.67 13.32 -5.67
N MET A 528 25.17 12.51 -4.74
CA MET A 528 23.82 12.58 -4.19
C MET A 528 23.88 12.29 -2.69
N VAL A 529 22.82 12.64 -1.98
CA VAL A 529 22.57 12.21 -0.60
C VAL A 529 21.59 11.05 -0.67
N ALA A 530 21.96 9.87 -0.18
CA ALA A 530 21.10 8.68 -0.23
C ALA A 530 20.66 8.23 1.16
N VAL A 531 19.37 7.97 1.30
CA VAL A 531 18.69 7.52 2.52
C VAL A 531 17.95 6.22 2.20
N GLY A 532 18.25 5.17 2.98
CA GLY A 532 17.81 3.81 2.69
C GLY A 532 18.79 3.02 1.83
N SER A 533 18.47 1.75 1.59
CA SER A 533 19.37 0.82 0.88
C SER A 533 19.46 1.10 -0.62
N THR A 534 20.69 1.11 -1.16
CA THR A 534 20.95 1.39 -2.59
C THR A 534 21.11 0.13 -3.45
N ALA A 535 21.26 -1.04 -2.82
CA ALA A 535 21.34 -2.36 -3.46
C ALA A 535 20.93 -3.45 -2.47
N VAL A 536 20.47 -4.61 -2.96
CA VAL A 536 20.05 -5.75 -2.10
C VAL A 536 21.16 -6.20 -1.14
N ASN A 537 22.43 -6.10 -1.53
CA ASN A 537 23.58 -6.48 -0.71
C ASN A 537 24.15 -5.34 0.16
N VAL A 538 23.57 -4.14 0.10
CA VAL A 538 23.91 -2.99 0.94
C VAL A 538 22.71 -2.72 1.85
N ASP A 539 22.92 -2.81 3.17
CA ASP A 539 21.83 -2.65 4.14
C ASP A 539 22.01 -1.34 4.90
N HIS A 540 21.17 -0.35 4.55
CA HIS A 540 21.01 0.92 5.26
C HIS A 540 19.58 1.09 5.78
N SER A 541 18.88 0.00 6.07
CA SER A 541 17.55 0.06 6.68
C SER A 541 17.53 0.85 8.00
N GLY A 542 16.38 1.46 8.32
CA GLY A 542 16.24 2.33 9.48
C GLY A 542 17.02 3.67 9.41
N ALA A 543 17.75 3.93 8.33
CA ALA A 543 18.37 5.23 8.05
C ALA A 543 17.30 6.31 7.89
N SER A 544 17.58 7.52 8.38
CA SER A 544 16.69 8.68 8.21
C SER A 544 17.47 9.98 8.09
N LEU A 545 16.91 10.94 7.36
CA LEU A 545 17.49 12.27 7.16
C LEU A 545 16.47 13.36 7.46
N GLN A 546 16.90 14.33 8.27
CA GLN A 546 16.15 15.52 8.62
C GLN A 546 16.94 16.75 8.20
N VAL A 547 16.45 17.47 7.20
CA VAL A 547 16.92 18.82 6.88
C VAL A 547 16.04 19.80 7.64
N LEU A 548 16.63 20.44 8.65
CA LEU A 548 15.95 21.25 9.66
C LEU A 548 16.28 22.73 9.48
N GLY A 549 15.99 23.25 8.29
CA GLY A 549 15.96 24.68 8.06
C GLY A 549 14.86 25.33 8.91
N THR A 550 14.96 26.65 9.08
CA THR A 550 14.04 27.42 9.92
C THR A 550 13.60 28.71 9.22
N PRO A 551 12.36 29.20 9.47
CA PRO A 551 11.88 30.44 8.85
C PRO A 551 12.64 31.68 9.33
N ARG A 552 13.42 31.56 10.41
CA ARG A 552 14.19 32.65 11.00
C ARG A 552 15.47 32.10 11.59
N LEU A 553 16.60 32.56 11.08
CA LEU A 553 17.90 32.23 11.63
C LEU A 553 18.04 32.85 13.03
N LEU A 554 18.64 32.11 13.95
CA LEU A 554 18.93 32.57 15.30
C LEU A 554 20.43 32.77 15.46
N THR A 555 20.83 33.87 16.09
CA THR A 555 22.23 34.11 16.49
C THR A 555 22.62 33.16 17.62
N ALA A 556 23.92 33.06 17.91
CA ALA A 556 24.43 32.25 19.03
C ALA A 556 23.80 32.58 20.40
N ASN A 557 23.24 33.79 20.56
CA ASN A 557 22.55 34.22 21.77
C ASN A 557 21.03 33.96 21.75
N GLY A 558 20.50 33.28 20.73
CA GLY A 558 19.08 32.97 20.56
C GLY A 558 18.23 34.15 20.08
N GLN A 559 18.84 35.22 19.57
CA GLN A 559 18.11 36.35 18.99
C GLN A 559 17.88 36.13 17.50
N VAL A 560 16.79 36.65 16.94
CA VAL A 560 16.55 36.58 15.50
C VAL A 560 17.62 37.36 14.74
N ALA A 561 18.33 36.67 13.85
CA ALA A 561 19.33 37.25 12.98
C ALA A 561 18.68 38.18 11.94
N ARG A 562 19.34 39.29 11.65
CA ARG A 562 18.85 40.30 10.73
C ARG A 562 19.95 40.76 9.80
N ASP A 563 19.60 41.01 8.55
CA ASP A 563 20.52 41.51 7.54
C ASP A 563 20.89 42.99 7.80
N SER A 564 21.77 43.53 6.96
CA SER A 564 22.20 44.94 7.02
C SER A 564 21.04 45.95 6.85
N ASN A 565 19.90 45.53 6.30
CA ASN A 565 18.69 46.34 6.12
C ASN A 565 17.66 46.15 7.26
N GLY A 566 17.96 45.30 8.24
CA GLY A 566 17.08 44.98 9.37
C GLY A 566 15.99 43.95 9.05
N GLN A 567 16.00 43.34 7.87
CA GLN A 567 15.11 42.23 7.52
C GLN A 567 15.53 40.95 8.23
N VAL A 568 14.57 40.06 8.49
CA VAL A 568 14.86 38.76 9.11
C VAL A 568 15.57 37.88 8.10
N VAL A 569 16.69 37.28 8.50
CA VAL A 569 17.39 36.29 7.67
C VAL A 569 16.76 34.93 7.93
N GLU A 570 16.47 34.19 6.86
CA GLU A 570 15.97 32.82 6.94
C GLU A 570 17.11 31.88 7.36
N GLY A 571 16.79 30.85 8.16
CA GLY A 571 17.77 29.86 8.58
C GLY A 571 17.78 28.67 7.62
N SER A 572 18.02 28.94 6.33
CA SER A 572 17.96 27.90 5.29
C SER A 572 19.12 26.92 5.40
N VAL A 573 18.90 25.71 4.90
CA VAL A 573 19.98 24.74 4.62
C VAL A 573 20.27 24.78 3.14
N PHE A 574 21.54 24.95 2.76
CA PHE A 574 21.92 25.15 1.37
C PHE A 574 22.48 23.88 0.74
N PHE A 575 21.96 23.51 -0.43
CA PHE A 575 22.53 22.49 -1.31
C PHE A 575 22.80 23.10 -2.68
N THR A 576 24.08 23.21 -3.06
CA THR A 576 24.47 23.85 -4.32
C THR A 576 25.65 23.13 -4.99
N SER A 577 26.01 23.59 -6.18
CA SER A 577 27.17 23.11 -6.93
C SER A 577 28.48 23.55 -6.25
N ILE A 578 29.53 22.74 -6.38
CA ILE A 578 30.91 23.15 -6.02
C ILE A 578 31.44 24.33 -6.84
N HIS A 579 30.74 24.71 -7.90
CA HIS A 579 31.08 25.82 -8.77
C HIS A 579 30.28 27.10 -8.45
N ASP A 580 29.40 27.03 -7.45
CA ASP A 580 28.64 28.19 -6.97
C ASP A 580 29.50 28.98 -5.98
N ASN A 581 29.82 30.22 -6.33
CA ASN A 581 30.61 31.14 -5.51
C ASN A 581 29.75 32.12 -4.71
N ALA A 582 28.42 32.07 -4.87
CA ALA A 582 27.54 32.97 -4.15
C ALA A 582 27.34 32.53 -2.68
N ILE A 583 27.49 31.23 -2.41
CA ILE A 583 27.20 30.62 -1.11
C ILE A 583 28.34 29.68 -0.74
N GLY A 584 28.81 29.80 0.50
CA GLY A 584 29.84 28.98 1.13
C GLY A 584 31.24 29.19 0.60
N ASP A 585 32.22 29.22 1.50
CA ASP A 585 33.63 29.07 1.14
C ASP A 585 33.95 27.59 0.94
N ASP A 586 34.86 27.30 0.02
CA ASP A 586 35.29 25.94 -0.27
C ASP A 586 36.80 25.79 -0.40
N THR A 587 37.24 24.57 -0.16
CA THR A 587 38.65 24.17 -0.17
C THR A 587 39.08 23.61 -1.54
N ASN A 588 38.23 23.76 -2.57
CA ASN A 588 38.49 23.18 -3.88
C ASN A 588 39.70 23.88 -4.54
N ALA A 589 40.71 23.09 -4.91
CA ALA A 589 41.94 23.61 -5.50
C ALA A 589 41.78 24.16 -6.94
N ASP A 590 40.56 24.16 -7.51
CA ASP A 590 40.27 24.63 -8.87
C ASP A 590 40.15 26.16 -8.92
N VAL A 591 41.30 26.83 -9.03
CA VAL A 591 41.43 28.30 -9.16
C VAL A 591 40.78 28.91 -10.42
N SER A 592 40.25 28.10 -11.35
CA SER A 592 39.53 28.57 -12.55
C SER A 592 38.34 27.67 -12.88
N HIS A 593 37.48 27.45 -11.89
CA HIS A 593 36.29 26.63 -12.05
C HIS A 593 35.28 27.31 -13.02
N PRO A 594 34.41 26.53 -13.70
CA PRO A 594 33.36 27.07 -14.55
C PRO A 594 32.24 27.67 -13.70
N ALA A 595 31.26 28.32 -14.34
CA ALA A 595 30.03 28.69 -13.64
C ALA A 595 29.24 27.43 -13.25
N ALA A 596 28.45 27.50 -12.17
CA ALA A 596 27.51 26.47 -11.79
C ALA A 596 26.50 26.20 -12.93
N LEU A 597 26.21 24.93 -13.18
CA LEU A 597 25.28 24.49 -14.22
C LEU A 597 24.20 23.58 -13.63
N PRO A 598 22.96 23.64 -14.15
CA PRO A 598 21.93 22.64 -13.86
C PRO A 598 22.49 21.22 -14.02
N GLY A 599 22.23 20.35 -13.03
CA GLY A 599 22.68 18.97 -13.03
C GLY A 599 24.14 18.75 -12.63
N ASP A 600 24.81 19.75 -12.04
CA ASP A 600 26.16 19.58 -11.50
C ASP A 600 26.21 18.48 -10.41
N TRP A 601 25.10 18.29 -9.70
CA TRP A 601 24.87 17.21 -8.72
C TRP A 601 23.47 16.61 -8.89
N GLY A 602 23.23 15.46 -8.25
CA GLY A 602 21.94 14.75 -8.33
C GLY A 602 20.87 15.41 -7.44
N GLY A 603 20.66 14.82 -6.27
CA GLY A 603 19.64 15.27 -5.31
C GLY A 603 19.74 14.56 -3.98
N ILE A 604 18.71 14.72 -3.16
CA ILE A 604 18.43 13.91 -1.98
C ILE A 604 17.50 12.78 -2.40
N TRP A 605 17.95 11.54 -2.22
CA TRP A 605 17.23 10.34 -2.60
C TRP A 605 16.74 9.58 -1.36
N TYR A 606 15.44 9.59 -1.17
CA TYR A 606 14.73 8.76 -0.20
C TYR A 606 14.23 7.49 -0.87
N ARG A 607 14.58 6.34 -0.31
CA ARG A 607 14.31 5.06 -0.93
C ARG A 607 13.98 3.97 0.09
N ASN A 608 12.82 3.36 -0.09
CA ASN A 608 12.37 2.21 0.71
C ASN A 608 12.16 0.94 -0.14
N ASP A 609 12.08 1.00 -1.47
CA ASP A 609 11.81 -0.15 -2.37
C ASP A 609 12.62 -1.42 -2.03
N ILE A 610 13.94 -1.28 -1.89
CA ILE A 610 14.87 -2.39 -1.62
C ILE A 610 14.68 -2.93 -0.20
N ASP A 611 14.46 -2.04 0.76
CA ASP A 611 14.27 -2.40 2.17
C ASP A 611 12.91 -3.10 2.37
N SER A 612 11.85 -2.57 1.76
CA SER A 612 10.52 -3.18 1.69
C SER A 612 10.54 -4.55 1.00
N ALA A 613 11.16 -4.65 -0.18
CA ALA A 613 11.30 -5.93 -0.90
C ALA A 613 12.14 -6.97 -0.13
N SER A 614 13.11 -6.52 0.67
CA SER A 614 13.92 -7.37 1.55
C SER A 614 13.32 -7.59 2.94
N LYS A 615 12.16 -6.98 3.22
CA LYS A 615 11.46 -6.95 4.52
C LYS A 615 12.37 -6.56 5.67
N ARG A 616 13.17 -5.51 5.42
CA ARG A 616 13.97 -4.84 6.44
C ARG A 616 13.11 -3.81 7.15
N PHE A 617 13.59 -3.38 8.30
CA PHE A 617 12.90 -2.39 9.13
C PHE A 617 12.77 -1.06 8.40
N ASP A 618 11.57 -0.49 8.44
CA ASP A 618 11.23 0.83 7.95
C ASP A 618 10.37 1.54 9.01
N TRP A 619 10.71 2.80 9.30
CA TRP A 619 9.99 3.63 10.24
C TRP A 619 8.57 3.93 9.77
N GLU A 620 8.34 4.04 8.45
CA GLU A 620 7.02 4.33 7.91
C GLU A 620 6.01 3.20 8.20
N ASN A 621 6.47 1.95 8.27
CA ASN A 621 5.65 0.79 8.66
C ASN A 621 5.31 0.76 10.17
N GLU A 622 5.92 1.63 10.97
CA GLU A 622 5.59 1.84 12.38
C GLU A 622 4.80 3.15 12.59
N GLY A 623 4.36 3.81 11.51
CA GLY A 623 3.68 5.11 11.57
C GLY A 623 4.59 6.26 12.00
N ILE A 624 5.88 6.17 11.66
CA ILE A 624 6.90 7.13 12.07
C ILE A 624 7.54 7.75 10.82
N TYR A 625 7.34 9.06 10.64
CA TYR A 625 7.82 9.81 9.47
C TYR A 625 9.00 10.71 9.84
N LEU A 626 10.20 10.13 9.86
CA LEU A 626 11.43 10.86 10.24
C LEU A 626 12.07 11.62 9.08
N ASN A 627 11.79 11.24 7.84
CA ASN A 627 12.41 11.86 6.68
C ASN A 627 11.75 13.21 6.41
N VAL A 628 12.52 14.29 6.53
CA VAL A 628 12.01 15.66 6.42
C VAL A 628 12.98 16.51 5.61
N VAL A 629 12.45 17.30 4.69
CA VAL A 629 13.17 18.38 4.02
C VAL A 629 12.40 19.69 4.23
N ASN A 630 12.87 20.52 5.15
CA ASN A 630 12.19 21.76 5.53
C ASN A 630 13.10 22.97 5.40
N HIS A 631 12.62 24.04 4.77
CA HIS A 631 13.37 25.29 4.56
C HIS A 631 14.78 25.07 3.96
N ALA A 632 14.87 24.24 2.92
CA ALA A 632 16.09 24.06 2.15
C ALA A 632 16.10 24.97 0.91
N ASP A 633 17.29 25.50 0.58
CA ASP A 633 17.57 26.15 -0.70
C ASP A 633 18.43 25.19 -1.55
N MET A 634 17.83 24.66 -2.61
CA MET A 634 18.43 23.66 -3.49
C MET A 634 18.64 24.24 -4.89
N ARG A 635 19.89 24.29 -5.33
CA ARG A 635 20.28 24.89 -6.62
C ARG A 635 21.07 23.93 -7.47
N TYR A 636 20.85 23.98 -8.78
CA TYR A 636 21.70 23.30 -9.77
C TYR A 636 21.72 21.75 -9.64
N GLY A 637 20.67 21.16 -9.06
CA GLY A 637 20.50 19.72 -8.94
C GLY A 637 19.94 19.07 -10.20
N GLY A 638 19.42 17.84 -10.09
CA GLY A 638 18.80 17.11 -11.21
C GLY A 638 19.79 16.40 -12.14
N GLY A 639 21.01 16.14 -11.68
CA GLY A 639 22.10 15.59 -12.48
C GLY A 639 22.19 14.07 -12.51
N ASP A 640 22.91 13.55 -13.50
CA ASP A 640 23.23 12.12 -13.61
C ASP A 640 24.24 11.68 -12.54
N VAL A 641 23.88 10.67 -11.76
CA VAL A 641 24.73 10.07 -10.73
C VAL A 641 24.85 8.56 -10.93
N ILE A 642 25.98 8.01 -10.47
CA ILE A 642 26.26 6.57 -10.58
C ILE A 642 25.77 5.89 -9.31
N VAL A 643 24.88 4.92 -9.47
CA VAL A 643 24.25 4.18 -8.38
C VAL A 643 24.41 2.71 -8.69
N SER A 644 25.13 1.98 -7.84
CA SER A 644 25.35 0.53 -8.03
C SER A 644 25.91 0.19 -9.43
N GLY A 645 26.69 1.10 -10.02
CA GLY A 645 27.31 0.94 -11.35
C GLY A 645 26.45 1.40 -12.53
N VAL A 646 25.23 1.88 -12.30
CA VAL A 646 24.32 2.39 -13.33
C VAL A 646 24.19 3.90 -13.20
N THR A 647 24.39 4.61 -14.31
CA THR A 647 24.13 6.06 -14.38
C THR A 647 22.62 6.29 -14.51
N GLN A 648 22.06 7.14 -13.67
CA GLN A 648 20.66 7.57 -13.78
C GLN A 648 20.49 9.01 -13.29
N PRO A 649 19.48 9.74 -13.82
CA PRO A 649 19.14 11.06 -13.30
C PRO A 649 18.52 10.92 -11.91
N VAL A 650 18.81 11.90 -11.05
CA VAL A 650 18.23 12.04 -9.71
C VAL A 650 17.77 13.47 -9.55
N ALA A 651 16.46 13.68 -9.41
CA ALA A 651 15.84 14.97 -9.12
C ALA A 651 16.35 15.53 -7.78
N PRO A 652 16.35 16.86 -7.56
CA PRO A 652 16.78 17.48 -6.30
C PRO A 652 16.14 16.84 -5.07
N ILE A 653 14.85 16.48 -5.15
CA ILE A 653 14.18 15.58 -4.21
C ILE A 653 13.66 14.37 -4.98
N HIS A 654 14.19 13.20 -4.67
CA HIS A 654 13.91 11.95 -5.38
C HIS A 654 13.34 10.91 -4.43
N MET A 655 12.14 10.42 -4.72
CA MET A 655 11.39 9.50 -3.85
C MET A 655 11.18 8.14 -4.55
N THR A 656 11.42 7.07 -3.80
CA THR A 656 11.25 5.69 -4.23
C THR A 656 10.60 4.87 -3.13
N ASP A 657 9.31 4.60 -3.24
CA ASP A 657 8.42 3.97 -2.24
C ASP A 657 8.52 4.63 -0.86
N SER A 658 8.91 5.91 -0.82
CA SER A 658 9.15 6.65 0.43
C SER A 658 8.34 7.93 0.44
N ARG A 659 7.89 8.29 1.64
CA ARG A 659 6.92 9.33 1.91
C ARG A 659 7.50 10.38 2.86
N PRO A 660 8.54 11.15 2.46
CA PRO A 660 9.07 12.22 3.31
C PRO A 660 8.10 13.39 3.43
N THR A 661 8.25 14.21 4.46
CA THR A 661 7.65 15.56 4.48
C THR A 661 8.60 16.54 3.80
N VAL A 662 8.09 17.30 2.84
CA VAL A 662 8.84 18.24 1.98
C VAL A 662 8.13 19.58 2.03
N SER A 663 8.65 20.53 2.82
CA SER A 663 7.97 21.80 3.01
C SER A 663 8.87 23.03 3.01
N TYR A 664 8.30 24.15 2.56
CA TYR A 664 8.97 25.47 2.56
C TYR A 664 10.33 25.51 1.84
N ASN A 665 10.57 24.62 0.89
CA ASN A 665 11.84 24.57 0.15
C ASN A 665 11.82 25.48 -1.06
N THR A 666 12.98 26.02 -1.43
CA THR A 666 13.19 26.72 -2.69
C THR A 666 14.07 25.87 -3.59
N ILE A 667 13.56 25.45 -4.75
CA ILE A 667 14.29 24.59 -5.70
C ILE A 667 14.42 25.32 -7.03
N THR A 668 15.66 25.57 -7.46
CA THR A 668 15.93 26.40 -8.64
C THR A 668 17.05 25.87 -9.54
N GLY A 669 16.92 26.14 -10.84
CA GLY A 669 17.98 25.88 -11.81
C GLY A 669 18.35 24.40 -11.96
N SER A 670 17.41 23.47 -11.73
CA SER A 670 17.67 22.03 -11.81
C SER A 670 17.56 21.50 -13.24
N ALA A 671 18.38 20.51 -13.59
CA ALA A 671 18.36 19.90 -14.94
C ALA A 671 17.21 18.90 -15.16
N ASP A 672 16.49 18.54 -14.10
CA ASP A 672 15.33 17.65 -14.09
C ASP A 672 14.13 18.34 -13.41
N ALA A 673 13.04 17.62 -13.19
CA ALA A 673 11.95 18.06 -12.32
C ALA A 673 12.46 18.42 -10.93
N ALA A 674 11.86 19.42 -10.30
CA ALA A 674 12.26 19.87 -8.97
C ALA A 674 12.14 18.75 -7.92
N MET A 675 11.15 17.89 -8.08
CA MET A 675 10.96 16.68 -7.27
C MET A 675 10.36 15.55 -8.10
N SER A 676 10.59 14.29 -7.69
CA SER A 676 10.01 13.12 -8.35
C SER A 676 9.67 11.99 -7.38
N ALA A 677 8.63 11.22 -7.71
CA ALA A 677 8.15 10.06 -6.94
C ALA A 677 7.70 8.92 -7.89
N ASN A 678 7.90 7.65 -7.52
CA ASN A 678 7.22 6.54 -8.23
C ASN A 678 5.79 6.37 -7.75
N PRO A 679 4.95 5.65 -8.52
CA PRO A 679 3.55 5.42 -8.15
C PRO A 679 3.34 4.95 -6.70
N ASP A 680 4.08 3.93 -6.24
CA ASP A 680 3.87 3.39 -4.89
C ASP A 680 4.33 4.32 -3.75
N SER A 681 5.04 5.42 -4.06
CA SER A 681 5.28 6.48 -3.07
C SER A 681 3.99 7.16 -2.63
N PHE A 682 2.92 7.13 -3.42
CA PHE A 682 1.65 7.80 -3.11
C PHE A 682 0.72 6.96 -2.21
N LYS A 683 1.22 5.86 -1.63
CA LYS A 683 0.44 4.96 -0.75
C LYS A 683 -0.27 5.71 0.39
N GLU A 684 -1.58 5.50 0.49
CA GLU A 684 -2.41 5.87 1.63
C GLU A 684 -2.35 4.80 2.74
N THR A 685 -2.38 5.23 4.00
CA THR A 685 -2.35 4.33 5.16
C THR A 685 -3.18 4.90 6.31
N SER A 686 -4.23 4.17 6.71
CA SER A 686 -5.09 4.48 7.86
C SER A 686 -4.61 3.88 9.19
N PHE A 687 -3.67 2.93 9.12
CA PHE A 687 -3.17 2.11 10.24
C PHE A 687 -4.22 1.21 10.92
N HIS A 688 -5.40 1.04 10.32
CA HIS A 688 -6.49 0.27 10.92
C HIS A 688 -6.50 -1.20 10.48
N THR A 689 -5.73 -1.57 9.45
CA THR A 689 -5.60 -2.95 8.95
C THR A 689 -4.92 -3.89 9.96
N ALA A 690 -5.15 -5.19 9.78
CA ALA A 690 -4.60 -6.23 10.65
C ALA A 690 -3.06 -6.16 10.80
N GLU A 691 -2.34 -5.73 9.76
CA GLU A 691 -0.88 -5.57 9.78
C GLU A 691 -0.38 -4.70 10.95
N PHE A 692 -1.06 -3.58 11.21
CA PHE A 692 -0.67 -2.63 12.25
C PHE A 692 -1.23 -2.99 13.63
N GLN A 693 -2.35 -3.70 13.69
CA GLN A 693 -3.08 -4.01 14.93
C GLN A 693 -2.53 -5.23 15.70
N GLN A 694 -1.52 -5.92 15.17
CA GLN A 694 -0.93 -7.15 15.77
C GLN A 694 -0.38 -6.98 17.20
N ARG A 695 0.09 -5.79 17.57
CA ARG A 695 0.63 -5.52 18.91
C ARG A 695 -0.44 -5.13 19.94
N GLY A 696 -1.69 -5.02 19.50
CA GLY A 696 -2.85 -4.63 20.31
C GLY A 696 -3.74 -3.66 19.53
N ALA A 697 -5.05 -3.77 19.74
CA ALA A 697 -6.02 -2.90 19.09
C ALA A 697 -5.84 -1.44 19.53
N PHE A 698 -5.85 -0.51 18.58
CA PHE A 698 -5.81 0.93 18.82
C PHE A 698 -6.59 1.68 17.74
N THR A 699 -6.97 2.92 18.05
CA THR A 699 -7.50 3.86 17.06
C THR A 699 -6.43 4.87 16.72
N ALA A 700 -5.99 4.86 15.46
CA ALA A 700 -5.08 5.89 14.96
C ALA A 700 -5.78 7.24 14.99
N ASP A 701 -5.06 8.31 15.32
CA ASP A 701 -5.51 9.70 15.32
C ASP A 701 -4.99 10.49 14.09
N TYR A 702 -4.29 9.83 13.17
CA TYR A 702 -3.78 10.40 11.93
C TYR A 702 -3.74 9.31 10.86
N THR A 703 -3.61 9.73 9.61
CA THR A 703 -3.34 8.89 8.45
C THR A 703 -2.06 9.38 7.78
N ARG A 704 -1.55 8.64 6.80
CA ARG A 704 -0.55 9.16 5.86
C ARG A 704 -1.00 8.90 4.44
N VAL A 705 -1.04 9.95 3.64
CA VAL A 705 -1.18 9.89 2.19
C VAL A 705 0.14 10.36 1.60
N GLY A 706 0.75 9.53 0.75
CA GLY A 706 1.92 9.91 -0.03
C GLY A 706 3.08 10.57 0.75
N PRO A 707 4.02 11.20 0.04
CA PRO A 707 4.82 12.30 0.59
C PRO A 707 3.90 13.45 1.02
N ASP A 708 4.34 14.26 1.96
CA ASP A 708 3.58 15.42 2.46
C ASP A 708 4.26 16.68 1.97
N ILE A 709 3.68 17.31 0.93
CA ILE A 709 4.33 18.36 0.15
C ILE A 709 3.57 19.67 0.29
N GLN A 710 4.20 20.65 0.93
CA GLN A 710 3.53 21.90 1.28
C GLN A 710 4.42 23.12 1.07
N PHE A 711 3.87 24.20 0.51
CA PHE A 711 4.54 25.51 0.42
C PHE A 711 5.95 25.51 -0.21
N ASN A 712 6.22 24.65 -1.19
CA ASN A 712 7.49 24.64 -1.92
C ASN A 712 7.49 25.68 -3.05
N HIS A 713 8.59 26.40 -3.22
CA HIS A 713 8.79 27.36 -4.30
C HIS A 713 9.69 26.77 -5.40
N LEU A 714 9.08 26.48 -6.56
CA LEU A 714 9.73 25.79 -7.67
C LEU A 714 9.83 26.76 -8.86
N THR A 715 11.03 27.17 -9.24
CA THR A 715 11.24 28.12 -10.35
C THR A 715 12.48 27.78 -11.17
N ASP A 716 12.44 28.04 -12.48
CA ASP A 716 13.57 27.85 -13.41
C ASP A 716 14.18 26.43 -13.40
N ASN A 717 13.38 25.40 -13.11
CA ASN A 717 13.76 24.00 -13.30
C ASN A 717 13.26 23.50 -14.67
N SER A 718 13.77 22.34 -15.14
CA SER A 718 13.21 21.69 -16.35
C SER A 718 11.71 21.44 -16.23
N PHE A 719 11.25 21.03 -15.03
CA PHE A 719 9.84 21.03 -14.64
C PHE A 719 9.70 21.62 -13.23
N ASN A 720 8.84 22.63 -13.07
CA ASN A 720 8.51 23.24 -11.77
C ASN A 720 7.35 22.46 -11.10
N ALA A 721 7.52 21.14 -11.02
CA ALA A 721 6.45 20.21 -10.70
C ALA A 721 6.98 18.98 -9.97
N LEU A 722 6.06 18.18 -9.44
CA LEU A 722 6.29 16.81 -9.00
C LEU A 722 6.14 15.85 -10.18
N PHE A 723 7.24 15.23 -10.58
CA PHE A 723 7.23 14.25 -11.65
C PHE A 723 6.90 12.85 -11.12
N VAL A 724 5.78 12.29 -11.57
CA VAL A 724 5.40 10.89 -11.30
C VAL A 724 6.21 10.01 -12.23
N ARG A 725 7.37 9.55 -11.74
CA ARG A 725 8.34 8.78 -12.51
C ARG A 725 7.94 7.33 -12.61
N LEU A 726 7.81 6.86 -13.84
CA LEU A 726 7.66 5.44 -14.14
C LEU A 726 9.02 4.97 -14.66
N ARG A 727 9.57 3.91 -14.07
CA ARG A 727 10.81 3.32 -14.61
C ARG A 727 10.43 2.18 -15.54
N THR A 728 11.12 2.09 -16.66
CA THR A 728 11.23 0.84 -17.43
C THR A 728 12.62 0.27 -17.17
N PRO A 729 12.83 -0.59 -16.16
CA PRO A 729 14.12 -1.25 -15.98
C PRO A 729 14.48 -2.01 -17.27
N ALA A 730 15.77 -2.08 -17.62
CA ALA A 730 16.20 -2.71 -18.86
C ALA A 730 15.72 -4.17 -18.95
N GLY A 731 14.69 -4.42 -19.78
CA GLY A 731 14.09 -5.74 -20.00
C GLY A 731 12.86 -6.07 -19.15
N ASN A 732 12.34 -5.15 -18.33
CA ASN A 732 11.10 -5.32 -17.56
C ASN A 732 10.00 -4.39 -18.07
N ASP A 733 8.77 -4.69 -17.67
CA ASP A 733 7.60 -3.84 -17.88
C ASP A 733 7.72 -2.51 -17.13
N LEU A 734 6.86 -1.57 -17.51
CA LEU A 734 6.72 -0.28 -16.85
C LEU A 734 6.34 -0.47 -15.38
N GLU A 735 6.96 0.27 -14.47
CA GLU A 735 6.58 0.34 -13.05
C GLU A 735 5.08 0.71 -12.94
N THR A 736 4.31 -0.05 -12.14
CA THR A 736 2.86 0.15 -11.98
C THR A 736 2.55 0.62 -10.56
N LEU A 737 1.35 1.20 -10.36
CA LEU A 737 0.79 1.46 -9.03
C LEU A 737 0.20 0.15 -8.51
N THR A 738 0.71 -0.35 -7.39
CA THR A 738 0.31 -1.65 -6.80
C THR A 738 -0.35 -1.53 -5.43
N VAL A 739 -0.57 -0.30 -4.99
CA VAL A 739 -1.09 0.06 -3.66
C VAL A 739 -2.28 1.03 -3.80
N PRO A 740 -3.11 1.19 -2.76
CA PRO A 740 -4.05 2.30 -2.70
C PRO A 740 -3.25 3.61 -2.63
N GLY A 741 -3.11 4.27 -3.77
CA GLY A 741 -2.41 5.54 -3.94
C GLY A 741 -3.37 6.71 -3.95
N ARG A 742 -2.93 7.86 -3.47
CA ARG A 742 -3.74 9.08 -3.49
C ARG A 742 -2.90 10.32 -3.75
N PHE A 743 -3.40 11.21 -4.60
CA PHE A 743 -2.81 12.52 -4.91
C PHE A 743 -3.57 13.61 -4.16
N ASP A 744 -3.03 14.04 -3.03
CA ASP A 744 -3.58 15.05 -2.12
C ASP A 744 -2.80 16.37 -2.11
N ASP A 745 -1.57 16.39 -2.64
CA ASP A 745 -0.75 17.60 -2.67
C ASP A 745 -1.28 18.65 -3.67
N THR A 746 -2.16 19.53 -3.21
CA THR A 746 -2.77 20.60 -4.04
C THR A 746 -1.81 21.76 -4.34
N ASP A 747 -0.75 21.92 -3.55
CA ASP A 747 0.27 22.96 -3.68
C ASP A 747 1.26 22.72 -4.84
N VAL A 748 1.30 21.50 -5.38
CA VAL A 748 2.24 21.11 -6.43
C VAL A 748 1.53 20.47 -7.62
N VAL A 749 1.97 20.84 -8.83
CA VAL A 749 1.47 20.21 -10.04
C VAL A 749 2.09 18.81 -10.17
N HIS A 750 1.25 17.81 -10.39
CA HIS A 750 1.69 16.46 -10.74
C HIS A 750 1.90 16.35 -12.25
N VAL A 751 3.03 15.81 -12.70
CA VAL A 751 3.34 15.61 -14.13
C VAL A 751 3.55 14.13 -14.42
N ILE A 752 2.85 13.64 -15.44
CA ILE A 752 2.92 12.26 -15.93
C ILE A 752 3.36 12.29 -17.42
N ALA A 753 4.52 11.74 -17.73
CA ALA A 753 5.06 11.68 -19.10
C ALA A 753 5.10 10.25 -19.69
N GLU A 754 4.86 9.23 -18.88
CA GLU A 754 4.74 7.84 -19.32
C GLU A 754 3.40 7.28 -18.80
N ASN A 755 2.91 6.17 -19.38
CA ASN A 755 1.58 5.66 -19.02
C ASN A 755 1.54 5.17 -17.57
N LEU A 756 0.72 5.78 -16.72
CA LEU A 756 0.52 5.30 -15.36
C LEU A 756 -0.45 4.13 -15.39
N LEU A 757 0.04 2.92 -15.09
CA LEU A 757 -0.77 1.72 -14.99
C LEU A 757 -1.17 1.51 -13.52
N ILE A 758 -2.47 1.43 -13.26
CA ILE A 758 -3.03 1.04 -11.97
C ILE A 758 -3.28 -0.46 -12.03
N GLU A 759 -2.58 -1.20 -11.17
CA GLU A 759 -2.66 -2.65 -11.16
C GLU A 759 -3.99 -3.12 -10.57
N GLY A 760 -4.57 -4.14 -11.20
CA GLY A 760 -5.70 -4.87 -10.67
C GLY A 760 -5.43 -6.36 -10.87
N VAL A 761 -5.77 -7.17 -9.87
CA VAL A 761 -5.33 -8.55 -9.70
C VAL A 761 -6.53 -9.49 -9.71
N ALA A 762 -7.17 -9.57 -10.88
CA ALA A 762 -8.32 -10.44 -11.15
C ALA A 762 -8.17 -11.91 -10.68
N GLY A 763 -9.33 -12.57 -10.51
CA GLY A 763 -9.45 -14.01 -10.32
C GLY A 763 -9.65 -14.44 -8.86
N GLY A 764 -10.05 -13.54 -7.99
CA GLY A 764 -10.35 -13.83 -6.58
C GLY A 764 -9.15 -14.34 -5.76
N PRO A 765 -9.39 -14.65 -4.47
CA PRO A 765 -8.33 -15.06 -3.55
C PRO A 765 -7.76 -16.44 -3.87
N ILE A 766 -6.55 -16.70 -3.36
CA ILE A 766 -5.87 -17.98 -3.48
C ILE A 766 -6.04 -18.77 -2.18
N SER A 767 -6.57 -19.99 -2.25
CA SER A 767 -6.59 -20.89 -1.09
C SER A 767 -5.18 -21.39 -0.77
N GLN A 768 -4.70 -21.08 0.43
CA GLN A 768 -3.38 -21.45 0.90
C GLN A 768 -3.37 -22.82 1.56
N VAL A 769 -2.49 -23.69 1.07
CA VAL A 769 -2.29 -25.05 1.64
C VAL A 769 -0.83 -25.27 2.06
N ALA A 770 0.06 -24.29 1.84
CA ALA A 770 1.50 -24.44 2.05
C ALA A 770 1.92 -23.99 3.46
N THR A 771 2.18 -24.96 4.35
CA THR A 771 2.80 -24.70 5.67
C THR A 771 4.34 -24.74 5.59
N PRO A 772 5.07 -23.89 6.34
CA PRO A 772 6.53 -24.00 6.40
C PRO A 772 7.03 -25.31 7.04
N PRO A 773 8.02 -26.02 6.47
CA PRO A 773 8.48 -27.31 7.00
C PRO A 773 9.51 -27.15 8.13
N THR A 774 9.08 -27.00 9.39
CA THR A 774 9.95 -26.77 10.55
C THR A 774 10.60 -28.02 11.14
N GLN A 775 10.23 -29.23 10.69
CA GLN A 775 10.73 -30.51 11.25
C GLN A 775 12.26 -30.69 11.13
N LEU A 776 12.88 -30.03 10.15
CA LEU A 776 14.33 -30.06 9.92
C LEU A 776 15.09 -28.93 10.61
N VAL A 777 14.40 -28.00 11.27
CA VAL A 777 15.06 -26.90 12.01
C VAL A 777 15.89 -27.48 13.15
N LYS A 778 17.15 -27.07 13.21
CA LYS A 778 18.08 -27.44 14.28
C LYS A 778 18.07 -26.35 15.35
N LEU A 779 17.95 -26.77 16.61
CA LEU A 779 17.96 -25.91 17.78
C LEU A 779 19.20 -26.21 18.62
N ASP A 780 20.06 -25.21 18.83
CA ASP A 780 21.26 -25.33 19.67
C ASP A 780 21.16 -24.35 20.86
N PRO A 781 21.29 -24.82 22.12
CA PRO A 781 21.18 -23.94 23.28
C PRO A 781 22.48 -23.14 23.51
N LEU A 782 22.36 -21.84 23.76
CA LEU A 782 23.47 -20.90 23.96
C LEU A 782 23.33 -20.10 25.26
N THR A 783 24.39 -19.38 25.62
CA THR A 783 24.45 -18.44 26.75
C THR A 783 24.40 -16.99 26.24
N GLY A 784 23.90 -16.05 27.04
CA GLY A 784 23.95 -14.62 26.73
C GLY A 784 22.62 -14.01 26.26
N GLY A 785 21.50 -14.69 26.53
CA GLY A 785 20.16 -14.15 26.35
C GLY A 785 19.41 -14.00 27.68
N THR A 786 18.09 -13.99 27.59
CA THR A 786 17.17 -13.75 28.70
C THR A 786 16.10 -14.84 28.84
N LEU A 787 16.16 -15.91 28.02
CA LEU A 787 15.20 -17.01 28.11
C LEU A 787 15.27 -17.72 29.47
N PRO A 788 14.13 -17.91 30.16
CA PRO A 788 14.05 -18.77 31.33
C PRO A 788 14.41 -20.22 31.02
N LEU A 789 14.81 -20.98 32.05
CA LEU A 789 14.93 -22.43 31.95
C LEU A 789 13.57 -23.04 31.62
N GLY A 790 13.55 -24.01 30.70
CA GLY A 790 12.31 -24.59 30.21
C GLY A 790 12.54 -25.39 28.93
N THR A 791 11.46 -25.98 28.43
CA THR A 791 11.41 -26.58 27.10
C THR A 791 10.74 -25.60 26.14
N TYR A 792 11.35 -25.41 24.98
CA TYR A 792 10.82 -24.55 23.93
C TYR A 792 10.71 -25.31 22.62
N ASN A 793 9.73 -24.94 21.81
CA ASN A 793 9.68 -25.25 20.40
C ASN A 793 9.18 -24.03 19.64
N TYR A 794 9.29 -24.07 18.31
CA TYR A 794 9.05 -22.92 17.47
C TYR A 794 8.09 -23.26 16.34
N ARG A 795 7.31 -22.27 15.94
CA ARG A 795 6.42 -22.34 14.77
C ARG A 795 6.77 -21.22 13.80
N LEU A 796 6.48 -21.45 12.54
CA LEU A 796 6.79 -20.54 11.45
C LEU A 796 5.56 -20.42 10.55
N THR A 797 5.28 -19.21 10.08
CA THR A 797 4.31 -18.91 9.02
C THR A 797 5.04 -18.22 7.87
N TYR A 798 4.50 -18.34 6.65
CA TYR A 798 4.85 -17.43 5.57
C TYR A 798 3.93 -16.22 5.62
N VAL A 799 4.39 -15.08 5.12
CA VAL A 799 3.62 -13.83 5.12
C VAL A 799 3.68 -13.20 3.73
N ASP A 800 2.53 -12.82 3.20
CA ASP A 800 2.43 -12.17 1.89
C ASP A 800 2.79 -10.67 1.97
N ALA A 801 2.63 -9.95 0.85
CA ALA A 801 3.01 -8.53 0.79
C ALA A 801 2.09 -7.64 1.64
N GLN A 802 0.89 -8.13 1.93
CA GLN A 802 -0.20 -7.47 2.65
C GLN A 802 -0.16 -7.78 4.15
N GLY A 803 0.73 -8.66 4.59
CA GLY A 803 0.93 -8.98 6.00
C GLY A 803 0.09 -10.16 6.50
N ASN A 804 -0.65 -10.85 5.62
CA ASN A 804 -1.45 -12.02 5.94
C ASN A 804 -0.55 -13.26 6.09
N GLU A 805 -0.86 -14.08 7.08
CA GLU A 805 -0.06 -15.26 7.40
C GLU A 805 -0.63 -16.51 6.73
N SER A 806 0.27 -17.38 6.28
CA SER A 806 -0.07 -18.74 5.91
C SER A 806 -0.46 -19.56 7.13
N PRO A 807 -1.09 -20.73 6.93
CA PRO A 807 -1.25 -21.70 8.00
C PRO A 807 0.11 -21.98 8.65
N ALA A 808 0.11 -22.03 9.99
CA ALA A 808 1.32 -22.23 10.76
C ALA A 808 1.90 -23.63 10.56
N SER A 809 3.23 -23.72 10.65
CA SER A 809 3.91 -25.00 10.66
C SER A 809 3.49 -25.88 11.85
N ASP A 810 3.72 -27.18 11.74
CA ASP A 810 3.87 -28.02 12.93
C ASP A 810 4.94 -27.43 13.88
N PRO A 811 4.84 -27.67 15.20
CA PRO A 811 5.92 -27.30 16.11
C PRO A 811 7.24 -27.94 15.66
N SER A 812 8.34 -27.19 15.73
CA SER A 812 9.67 -27.75 15.59
C SER A 812 9.90 -28.82 16.67
N ARG A 813 11.00 -29.56 16.56
CA ARG A 813 11.50 -30.38 17.68
C ARG A 813 11.69 -29.54 18.95
N ASP A 814 11.49 -30.15 20.12
CA ASP A 814 11.73 -29.51 21.41
C ASP A 814 13.22 -29.28 21.69
N ILE A 815 13.51 -28.19 22.40
CA ILE A 815 14.82 -27.92 23.02
C ILE A 815 14.64 -27.57 24.49
N THR A 816 15.39 -28.22 25.38
CA THR A 816 15.38 -27.91 26.81
C THR A 816 16.60 -27.10 27.21
N LEU A 817 16.36 -25.91 27.77
CA LEU A 817 17.41 -25.06 28.35
C LEU A 817 17.72 -25.51 29.78
N THR A 818 18.99 -25.81 30.03
CA THR A 818 19.54 -26.25 31.34
C THR A 818 20.62 -25.28 31.82
N GLY A 819 21.01 -25.39 33.10
CA GLY A 819 21.78 -24.38 33.85
C GLY A 819 22.82 -23.56 33.04
N GLY A 820 22.59 -22.25 32.97
CA GLY A 820 23.43 -21.27 32.27
C GLY A 820 23.00 -20.95 30.83
N GLN A 821 22.22 -21.82 30.20
CA GLN A 821 21.67 -21.59 28.86
C GLN A 821 20.48 -20.63 28.94
N THR A 822 20.52 -19.58 28.12
CA THR A 822 19.59 -18.43 28.16
C THR A 822 19.23 -17.92 26.76
N ALA A 823 19.65 -18.64 25.72
CA ALA A 823 19.38 -18.33 24.31
C ALA A 823 19.28 -19.63 23.50
N VAL A 824 18.66 -19.58 22.31
CA VAL A 824 18.59 -20.70 21.36
C VAL A 824 19.01 -20.20 19.97
N LEU A 825 19.99 -20.87 19.36
CA LEU A 825 20.29 -20.68 17.94
C LEU A 825 19.45 -21.63 17.11
N LEU A 826 18.60 -21.06 16.27
CA LEU A 826 17.88 -21.77 15.22
C LEU A 826 18.74 -21.79 13.96
N SER A 827 18.87 -22.95 13.34
CA SER A 827 19.56 -23.15 12.06
C SER A 827 18.72 -24.00 11.12
N GLN A 828 18.96 -23.85 9.81
CA GLN A 828 18.19 -24.52 8.75
C GLN A 828 16.72 -24.07 8.71
N LEU A 829 16.47 -22.79 8.98
CA LEU A 829 15.13 -22.21 8.83
C LEU A 829 14.65 -22.35 7.37
N PRO A 830 13.43 -22.90 7.14
CA PRO A 830 12.88 -23.08 5.80
C PRO A 830 12.73 -21.76 5.05
N ARG A 831 13.20 -21.72 3.81
CA ARG A 831 13.05 -20.53 2.94
C ARG A 831 11.67 -20.50 2.34
N ILE A 832 11.22 -19.30 1.96
CA ILE A 832 10.00 -19.13 1.17
C ILE A 832 10.15 -19.88 -0.17
N PRO A 833 9.16 -20.70 -0.59
CA PRO A 833 9.17 -21.33 -1.90
C PRO A 833 9.17 -20.28 -3.02
N SER A 834 10.01 -20.48 -4.03
CA SER A 834 10.05 -19.59 -5.20
C SER A 834 8.71 -19.56 -5.93
N GLY A 835 8.18 -18.36 -6.21
CA GLY A 835 6.92 -18.19 -6.92
C GLY A 835 5.65 -18.38 -6.08
N SER A 836 5.77 -18.42 -4.74
CA SER A 836 4.63 -18.58 -3.83
C SER A 836 3.89 -17.29 -3.47
N GLY A 837 4.37 -16.12 -3.90
CA GLY A 837 3.78 -14.82 -3.53
C GLY A 837 4.11 -14.34 -2.11
N PHE A 838 4.64 -15.20 -1.24
CA PHE A 838 5.09 -14.79 0.09
C PHE A 838 6.41 -14.01 0.03
N VAL A 839 6.56 -13.07 0.95
CA VAL A 839 7.70 -12.14 1.01
C VAL A 839 8.33 -12.05 2.40
N GLU A 840 7.67 -12.55 3.45
CA GLU A 840 8.18 -12.59 4.81
C GLU A 840 7.92 -13.95 5.47
N ARG A 841 8.62 -14.23 6.58
CA ARG A 841 8.33 -15.34 7.48
C ARG A 841 8.21 -14.83 8.91
N ARG A 842 7.17 -15.20 9.65
CA ARG A 842 7.06 -14.88 11.08
C ARG A 842 7.43 -16.09 11.93
N LEU A 843 8.37 -15.89 12.83
CA LEU A 843 8.87 -16.91 13.73
C LEU A 843 8.27 -16.73 15.12
N TYR A 844 7.69 -17.80 15.64
CA TYR A 844 7.02 -17.83 16.93
C TYR A 844 7.67 -18.81 17.90
N ARG A 845 7.68 -18.44 19.19
CA ARG A 845 8.23 -19.24 20.29
C ARG A 845 7.13 -19.68 21.26
N SER A 846 7.18 -20.94 21.68
CA SER A 846 6.29 -21.47 22.73
C SER A 846 6.54 -20.82 24.10
N GLN A 847 5.65 -21.10 25.04
CA GLN A 847 5.94 -20.90 26.47
C GLN A 847 7.06 -21.85 26.95
N PRO A 848 7.68 -21.60 28.12
CA PRO A 848 8.76 -22.43 28.67
C PRO A 848 8.38 -23.88 29.01
N ASP A 849 7.12 -24.26 28.85
CA ASP A 849 6.62 -25.63 29.00
C ASP A 849 6.48 -26.37 27.66
N GLY A 850 6.85 -25.73 26.54
CA GLY A 850 6.75 -26.26 25.18
C GLY A 850 5.34 -26.16 24.58
N SER A 851 4.42 -25.45 25.23
CA SER A 851 3.04 -25.28 24.78
C SER A 851 2.71 -23.83 24.37
N GLY A 852 1.55 -23.64 23.74
CA GLY A 852 1.03 -22.31 23.42
C GLY A 852 0.61 -21.52 24.67
N PRO A 853 0.39 -20.20 24.57
CA PRO A 853 0.41 -19.39 23.35
C PRO A 853 1.82 -19.21 22.79
N TYR A 854 1.92 -19.16 21.46
CA TYR A 854 3.17 -18.93 20.75
C TYR A 854 3.36 -17.43 20.52
N ASN A 855 4.43 -16.84 21.04
CA ASN A 855 4.69 -15.41 20.92
C ASN A 855 5.56 -15.12 19.71
N LEU A 856 5.26 -14.06 18.96
CA LEU A 856 6.10 -13.60 17.85
C LEU A 856 7.46 -13.11 18.38
N ILE A 857 8.54 -13.66 17.85
CA ILE A 857 9.90 -13.30 18.26
C ILE A 857 10.71 -12.65 17.15
N GLU A 858 10.37 -12.90 15.88
CA GLU A 858 11.10 -12.30 14.75
C GLU A 858 10.27 -12.26 13.47
N ARG A 859 10.49 -11.22 12.66
CA ARG A 859 10.07 -11.12 11.27
C ARG A 859 11.30 -11.38 10.38
N LEU A 860 11.35 -12.56 9.79
CA LEU A 860 12.49 -13.02 9.01
C LEU A 860 12.31 -12.66 7.53
N ASN A 861 13.37 -12.14 6.89
CA ASN A 861 13.43 -11.98 5.44
C ASN A 861 13.19 -13.31 4.69
N PRO A 862 13.01 -13.35 3.36
CA PRO A 862 12.72 -14.60 2.64
C PRO A 862 13.75 -15.74 2.76
N THR A 863 15.02 -15.43 3.05
CA THR A 863 16.15 -16.35 2.82
C THR A 863 16.98 -16.69 4.06
N ALA A 864 16.82 -15.96 5.16
CA ALA A 864 17.56 -16.17 6.40
C ALA A 864 17.46 -17.63 6.87
N ALA A 865 18.60 -18.28 7.00
CA ALA A 865 18.69 -19.69 7.37
C ALA A 865 18.93 -19.91 8.88
N THR A 866 19.21 -18.84 9.62
CA THR A 866 19.57 -18.87 11.03
C THR A 866 18.94 -17.70 11.78
N TYR A 867 18.58 -17.91 13.04
CA TYR A 867 18.12 -16.87 13.95
C TYR A 867 18.62 -17.16 15.37
N LEU A 868 19.01 -16.13 16.12
CA LEU A 868 19.39 -16.26 17.53
C LEU A 868 18.27 -15.71 18.40
N ASP A 869 17.51 -16.61 19.01
CA ASP A 869 16.55 -16.24 20.03
C ASP A 869 17.28 -15.96 21.35
N ASN A 870 17.33 -14.69 21.73
CA ASN A 870 17.93 -14.19 22.97
C ASN A 870 16.89 -13.91 24.06
N GLY A 871 15.63 -14.32 23.87
CA GLY A 871 14.51 -14.09 24.80
C GLY A 871 13.71 -12.82 24.53
N THR A 872 14.09 -12.00 23.56
CA THR A 872 13.24 -10.91 23.07
C THR A 872 11.97 -11.44 22.41
N ALA A 873 10.91 -10.63 22.41
CA ALA A 873 9.65 -10.89 21.74
C ALA A 873 9.16 -9.57 21.14
N LEU A 874 8.57 -9.62 19.95
CA LEU A 874 8.08 -8.43 19.22
C LEU A 874 6.66 -8.02 19.63
N GLY A 875 6.01 -8.82 20.48
CA GLY A 875 4.58 -8.71 20.76
C GLY A 875 3.74 -9.40 19.68
N GLY A 876 2.55 -9.87 20.04
CA GLY A 876 1.69 -10.68 19.17
C GLY A 876 1.75 -12.18 19.50
N VAL A 877 0.60 -12.84 19.37
CA VAL A 877 0.41 -14.26 19.61
C VAL A 877 -0.03 -14.90 18.30
N LEU A 878 0.51 -16.08 17.97
CA LEU A 878 0.04 -16.87 16.85
C LEU A 878 -1.44 -17.21 17.04
N VAL A 879 -2.28 -16.75 16.11
CA VAL A 879 -3.70 -17.11 16.04
C VAL A 879 -3.83 -18.23 15.02
N GLU A 880 -4.42 -19.35 15.43
CA GLU A 880 -4.76 -20.45 14.52
C GLU A 880 -6.28 -20.55 14.45
N ASP A 881 -6.84 -20.19 13.30
CA ASP A 881 -8.24 -20.42 13.00
C ASP A 881 -8.37 -21.66 12.11
N VAL A 882 -8.77 -22.78 12.70
CA VAL A 882 -8.96 -24.05 11.98
C VAL A 882 -10.28 -24.11 11.19
N THR A 883 -11.11 -23.07 11.28
CA THR A 883 -12.38 -22.92 10.55
C THR A 883 -12.28 -21.94 9.37
N ALA A 884 -11.16 -21.23 9.21
CA ALA A 884 -10.96 -20.29 8.11
C ALA A 884 -10.59 -20.98 6.78
N LEU A 885 -10.98 -20.36 5.66
CA LEU A 885 -10.63 -20.79 4.29
C LEU A 885 -9.14 -20.69 3.96
N ASN A 886 -8.33 -20.10 4.85
CA ASN A 886 -6.90 -19.83 4.68
C ASN A 886 -6.62 -19.15 3.33
N LEU A 887 -7.30 -18.04 3.09
CA LEU A 887 -7.20 -17.31 1.83
C LEU A 887 -5.99 -16.37 1.82
N GLN A 888 -5.39 -16.25 0.65
CA GLN A 888 -4.52 -15.14 0.29
C GLN A 888 -5.35 -14.16 -0.53
N PRO A 889 -5.56 -12.92 -0.06
CA PRO A 889 -6.32 -11.94 -0.81
C PRO A 889 -5.52 -11.44 -2.02
N ARG A 890 -6.22 -10.82 -2.97
CA ARG A 890 -5.62 -10.22 -4.16
C ARG A 890 -6.05 -8.76 -4.24
N LEU A 891 -5.43 -7.95 -3.38
CA LEU A 891 -5.79 -6.54 -3.30
C LEU A 891 -5.51 -5.83 -4.62
N ASP A 892 -6.52 -5.13 -5.10
CA ASP A 892 -6.43 -4.20 -6.21
C ASP A 892 -5.79 -2.87 -5.79
N ALA A 893 -5.10 -2.23 -6.72
CA ALA A 893 -4.60 -0.87 -6.53
C ALA A 893 -5.69 0.14 -6.90
N SER A 894 -5.67 1.29 -6.22
CA SER A 894 -6.56 2.40 -6.53
C SER A 894 -5.75 3.69 -6.62
N LEU A 895 -6.19 4.63 -7.46
CA LEU A 895 -5.70 6.00 -7.47
C LEU A 895 -6.85 6.94 -7.13
N VAL A 896 -6.78 7.57 -5.97
CA VAL A 896 -7.68 8.65 -5.58
C VAL A 896 -7.02 9.99 -5.91
N VAL A 897 -7.74 10.91 -6.55
CA VAL A 897 -7.24 12.26 -6.83
C VAL A 897 -8.13 13.25 -6.08
N ASP A 898 -7.52 14.02 -5.18
CA ASP A 898 -8.27 14.94 -4.33
C ASP A 898 -8.70 16.22 -5.07
N PRO A 899 -9.82 16.83 -4.63
CA PRO A 899 -10.24 18.16 -5.09
C PRO A 899 -9.11 19.19 -5.08
N GLY A 900 -9.02 19.99 -6.15
CA GLY A 900 -8.00 21.04 -6.28
C GLY A 900 -6.66 20.55 -6.86
N THR A 901 -6.43 19.25 -6.94
CA THR A 901 -5.21 18.69 -7.54
C THR A 901 -5.14 18.96 -9.05
N ILE A 902 -3.95 19.34 -9.53
CA ILE A 902 -3.66 19.55 -10.94
C ILE A 902 -2.72 18.45 -11.43
N VAL A 903 -3.17 17.70 -12.43
CA VAL A 903 -2.40 16.64 -13.09
C VAL A 903 -2.19 16.99 -14.55
N LYS A 904 -0.93 17.03 -14.98
CA LYS A 904 -0.53 17.35 -16.36
C LYS A 904 0.08 16.16 -17.07
N PHE A 905 -0.27 16.01 -18.34
CA PHE A 905 0.22 14.93 -19.20
C PHE A 905 1.12 15.43 -20.32
N ASP A 906 2.19 14.67 -20.58
CA ASP A 906 3.01 14.78 -21.79
C ASP A 906 2.88 13.51 -22.64
N GLY A 907 1.81 13.41 -23.44
CA GLY A 907 1.58 12.26 -24.31
C GLY A 907 1.25 10.94 -23.60
N ALA A 908 1.03 10.98 -22.28
CA ALA A 908 0.70 9.82 -21.45
C ALA A 908 -0.81 9.64 -21.21
N ARG A 909 -1.18 8.46 -20.69
CA ARG A 909 -2.52 8.16 -20.16
C ARG A 909 -2.43 7.51 -18.78
N ILE A 910 -3.54 7.54 -18.04
CA ILE A 910 -3.77 6.64 -16.89
C ILE A 910 -4.55 5.43 -17.43
N GLU A 911 -4.11 4.22 -17.08
CA GLU A 911 -4.73 2.97 -17.49
C GLU A 911 -5.06 2.14 -16.25
N THR A 912 -6.34 1.87 -16.03
CA THR A 912 -6.86 1.02 -14.95
C THR A 912 -7.00 -0.41 -15.45
N ARG A 913 -6.28 -1.35 -14.84
CA ARG A 913 -6.45 -2.79 -15.11
C ARG A 913 -7.73 -3.29 -14.43
N MET A 914 -8.18 -4.49 -14.80
CA MET A 914 -9.38 -5.12 -14.23
C MET A 914 -9.20 -5.32 -12.72
N GLY A 915 -10.15 -4.80 -11.93
CA GLY A 915 -10.08 -4.69 -10.46
C GLY A 915 -9.56 -3.33 -9.98
N GLY A 916 -8.57 -2.76 -10.69
CA GLY A 916 -7.96 -1.48 -10.32
C GLY A 916 -8.88 -0.27 -10.50
N GLN A 917 -8.72 0.75 -9.65
CA GLN A 917 -9.67 1.86 -9.56
C GLN A 917 -9.04 3.24 -9.77
N LEU A 918 -9.82 4.16 -10.35
CA LEU A 918 -9.48 5.59 -10.43
C LEU A 918 -10.68 6.40 -9.93
N VAL A 919 -10.48 7.11 -8.83
CA VAL A 919 -11.50 7.97 -8.20
C VAL A 919 -11.04 9.41 -8.30
N ALA A 920 -11.85 10.26 -8.94
CA ALA A 920 -11.56 11.68 -9.11
C ALA A 920 -12.84 12.49 -8.92
N GLU A 921 -13.13 12.85 -7.66
CA GLU A 921 -14.35 13.53 -7.24
C GLU A 921 -14.08 14.98 -6.82
N GLY A 922 -14.11 15.91 -7.77
CA GLY A 922 -13.98 17.34 -7.46
C GLY A 922 -15.28 17.96 -6.94
N HIS A 923 -15.17 19.08 -6.23
CA HIS A 923 -16.32 19.90 -5.84
C HIS A 923 -16.16 21.35 -6.31
N VAL A 924 -17.26 22.12 -6.26
CA VAL A 924 -17.31 23.50 -6.77
C VAL A 924 -16.20 24.34 -6.13
N GLY A 925 -15.36 24.97 -6.96
CA GLY A 925 -14.25 25.83 -6.54
C GLY A 925 -12.95 25.09 -6.21
N HIS A 926 -12.95 23.76 -6.16
CA HIS A 926 -11.76 22.92 -6.06
C HIS A 926 -11.89 21.77 -7.08
N GLU A 927 -12.05 22.15 -8.35
CA GLU A 927 -12.12 21.18 -9.43
C GLU A 927 -10.78 20.45 -9.59
N ILE A 928 -10.84 19.15 -9.85
CA ILE A 928 -9.66 18.37 -10.29
C ILE A 928 -9.38 18.73 -11.74
N VAL A 929 -8.13 19.08 -12.05
CA VAL A 929 -7.75 19.51 -13.40
C VAL A 929 -6.77 18.54 -14.03
N PHE A 930 -7.27 17.76 -15.00
CA PHE A 930 -6.45 17.01 -15.95
C PHE A 930 -6.20 17.85 -17.20
N THR A 931 -4.95 18.15 -17.52
CA THR A 931 -4.62 18.97 -18.70
C THR A 931 -3.28 18.59 -19.36
N SER A 932 -2.95 19.24 -20.47
CA SER A 932 -1.66 19.08 -21.13
C SER A 932 -0.56 19.79 -20.34
N LEU A 933 0.66 19.24 -20.37
CA LEU A 933 1.87 19.90 -19.87
C LEU A 933 2.02 21.34 -20.38
N GLN A 934 1.57 21.62 -21.62
CA GLN A 934 1.65 22.92 -22.29
C GLN A 934 0.52 23.90 -21.94
N ASP A 935 -0.39 23.54 -21.02
CA ASP A 935 -1.49 24.42 -20.62
C ASP A 935 -1.09 25.33 -19.46
N ASP A 936 -0.71 26.56 -19.77
CA ASP A 936 -0.25 27.57 -18.79
C ASP A 936 -1.39 28.14 -17.92
N ARG A 937 -2.66 27.79 -18.19
CA ARG A 937 -3.80 28.31 -17.42
C ARG A 937 -3.89 27.71 -16.02
N TYR A 938 -3.33 26.53 -15.80
CA TYR A 938 -3.47 25.75 -14.57
C TYR A 938 -2.11 25.28 -14.09
N GLY A 939 -1.55 25.90 -13.05
CA GLY A 939 -0.27 25.53 -12.44
C GLY A 939 0.96 25.69 -13.34
N ALA A 940 2.12 26.00 -12.73
CA ALA A 940 3.40 26.16 -13.43
C ALA A 940 4.03 24.78 -13.72
N GLY A 941 3.50 24.04 -14.69
CA GLY A 941 3.96 22.67 -15.00
C GLY A 941 4.89 22.54 -16.23
N GLY A 942 4.92 23.53 -17.11
CA GLY A 942 5.81 23.62 -18.26
C GLY A 942 6.39 25.04 -18.33
N SER A 943 7.67 25.16 -18.68
CA SER A 943 8.50 26.37 -18.55
C SER A 943 7.83 27.71 -18.84
#